data_AF-A0A450SUL0-F1
#
_entry.id   AF-A0A450SUL0-F1
#
_cell.length_a   1.000
_cell.length_b   1.000
_cell.length_c   1.000
_cell.angle_alpha   90.00
_cell.angle_beta   90.00
_cell.angle_gamma   90.00
#
_symmetry.space_group_name_H-M   'P 1'
#
loop_
_entity.id
_entity.type
_entity.pdbx_description
1 polymer ?
#
loop_
_entity_poly.entity_id
_entity_poly.type
_entity_poly.pdbx_seq_one_letter_code
_entity_poly.pdbx_strand_id
1 'polypeptide(L)'
;MDDREALLWDLAGQEDYRLIHRLFLEETALALLLINPQKDDPFLEAGDWLKALETAQNQPAAHGIETPQKTARAAARLLVFSQIDVGGMKVSNTKIDRFCAKHGFHGWIATSAKSGENCSDARSDHQPSHLKQLIADSIPWDTLPWTNTPRLLAELKNALLAMRDEADIRLLRFAELAQRLRRALPGEVFQESDVRTAVTLLANHGLARPLKFGDLVLLQPELLNGYAGAVIRAARAHTDEIGCVAESRIHDAAFDFTGVDRLARPDEELLLRALVQTFLDHSLCIAEDTGQGKQLVFPSQYRREKDIPWQPDVFVSYTFEGEWQTIWTTLVVRLWYSNEFEHRELWRNAAEFVSSRGQLLGLKIDNRQGEGEATISLFFHAKVPDELKVIFIEYVHRHLARYAANVRRDRRYVCPECGTPVTNLDAVRRRLEKGKDFITCQDCDERVPFRDFIEERLESDPVARKILEMEKTAKRELDNQALEQILTGHMMAVCGEAGQIFRELTKFDYGIDGEVEFKDNEGRASGRKIYVQLKSGNSYLRTRGGDGREVFDVKNERHLEYWGSQPVDVYLVIRQTGEERMGVRGSDEGTIRWMNVTRYLKERKDKESRQIIFDGENLTRETVLQVRDRILGGAG
;
A
#
# COMPACT_ATOMS: atom_id res chain seq x y z
N MET A 1 17.36 -27.35 -23.42
CA MET A 1 16.78 -26.25 -24.19
C MET A 1 16.14 -25.39 -23.14
N ASP A 2 16.68 -24.20 -22.92
CA ASP A 2 16.29 -23.38 -21.78
C ASP A 2 15.08 -22.56 -22.22
N ASP A 3 13.90 -22.90 -21.71
CA ASP A 3 12.69 -22.15 -21.99
C ASP A 3 12.75 -20.81 -21.23
N ARG A 4 12.61 -19.72 -21.99
CA ARG A 4 12.62 -18.34 -21.48
C ARG A 4 11.21 -17.78 -21.59
N GLU A 5 10.68 -17.26 -20.48
CA GLU A 5 9.35 -16.67 -20.40
C GLU A 5 9.46 -15.19 -20.03
N ALA A 6 8.61 -14.35 -20.64
CA ALA A 6 8.50 -12.94 -20.32
C ALA A 6 7.03 -12.59 -20.09
N LEU A 7 6.78 -11.82 -19.03
CA LEU A 7 5.45 -11.33 -18.66
C LEU A 7 5.33 -9.86 -19.04
N LEU A 8 4.33 -9.55 -19.86
CA LEU A 8 4.09 -8.18 -20.31
C LEU A 8 2.96 -7.55 -19.48
N TRP A 9 3.28 -6.44 -18.83
CA TRP A 9 2.34 -5.66 -18.03
C TRP A 9 1.98 -4.36 -18.75
N ASP A 10 0.69 -4.08 -18.92
CA ASP A 10 0.21 -2.78 -19.39
C ASP A 10 -0.13 -1.89 -18.20
N LEU A 11 0.72 -0.89 -17.96
CA LEU A 11 0.54 0.07 -16.89
C LEU A 11 -0.24 1.26 -17.46
N ALA A 12 -1.56 1.23 -17.31
CA ALA A 12 -2.44 2.29 -17.80
C ALA A 12 -1.91 3.69 -17.42
N GLY A 13 -1.84 4.59 -18.41
CA GLY A 13 -1.26 5.93 -18.24
C GLY A 13 -2.08 6.90 -17.39
N GLN A 14 -3.31 6.51 -17.01
CA GLN A 14 -4.25 7.31 -16.24
C GLN A 14 -3.73 7.53 -14.81
N GLU A 15 -3.76 8.79 -14.35
CA GLU A 15 -3.26 9.20 -13.02
C GLU A 15 -3.85 8.35 -11.88
N ASP A 16 -5.11 7.91 -12.02
CA ASP A 16 -5.88 7.16 -11.03
C ASP A 16 -5.26 5.80 -10.66
N TYR A 17 -4.45 5.22 -11.56
CA TYR A 17 -3.89 3.87 -11.40
C TYR A 17 -2.42 3.86 -11.01
N ARG A 18 -1.75 5.02 -11.09
CA ARG A 18 -0.30 5.15 -10.89
C ARG A 18 0.14 4.72 -9.48
N LEU A 19 -0.71 4.90 -8.47
CA LEU A 19 -0.43 4.55 -7.07
C LEU A 19 -0.32 3.03 -6.86
N ILE A 20 -1.09 2.21 -7.58
CA ILE A 20 -1.12 0.75 -7.41
C ILE A 20 -0.19 0.04 -8.40
N HIS A 21 -0.14 0.52 -9.64
CA HIS A 21 0.68 -0.06 -10.72
C HIS A 21 2.18 -0.10 -10.39
N ARG A 22 2.65 0.75 -9.47
CA ARG A 22 4.06 0.83 -9.05
C ARG A 22 4.53 -0.30 -8.15
N LEU A 23 3.61 -1.00 -7.49
CA LEU A 23 3.95 -2.17 -6.67
C LEU A 23 4.61 -3.28 -7.51
N PHE A 24 4.42 -3.24 -8.83
CA PHE A 24 4.91 -4.24 -9.77
C PHE A 24 6.15 -3.78 -10.56
N LEU A 25 6.68 -2.58 -10.31
CA LEU A 25 7.81 -2.02 -11.08
C LEU A 25 9.19 -2.47 -10.59
N GLU A 26 9.32 -2.96 -9.34
CA GLU A 26 10.61 -3.28 -8.71
C GLU A 26 11.41 -4.34 -9.49
N GLU A 27 10.74 -5.36 -10.04
CA GLU A 27 11.37 -6.49 -10.76
C GLU A 27 11.39 -6.33 -12.29
N THR A 28 11.22 -5.10 -12.80
CA THR A 28 11.14 -4.87 -14.25
C THR A 28 12.46 -5.20 -14.95
N ALA A 29 12.44 -6.19 -15.85
CA ALA A 29 13.59 -6.54 -16.71
C ALA A 29 13.73 -5.61 -17.93
N LEU A 30 12.59 -5.24 -18.55
CA LEU A 30 12.51 -4.39 -19.74
C LEU A 30 11.27 -3.49 -19.64
N ALA A 31 11.47 -2.18 -19.83
CA ALA A 31 10.41 -1.19 -19.91
C ALA A 31 10.18 -0.75 -21.36
N LEU A 32 8.91 -0.80 -21.80
CA LEU A 32 8.48 -0.29 -23.11
C LEU A 32 7.80 1.06 -22.92
N LEU A 33 8.40 2.13 -23.41
CA LEU A 33 7.81 3.46 -23.34
C LEU A 33 7.05 3.78 -24.62
N LEU A 34 5.73 3.77 -24.56
CA LEU A 34 4.86 4.07 -25.69
C LEU A 34 4.62 5.57 -25.81
N ILE A 35 4.99 6.15 -26.96
CA ILE A 35 4.84 7.59 -27.25
C ILE A 35 3.96 7.78 -28.48
N ASN A 36 3.04 8.74 -28.41
CA ASN A 36 2.33 9.22 -29.59
C ASN A 36 3.14 10.36 -30.25
N PRO A 37 3.71 10.16 -31.46
CA PRO A 37 4.54 11.16 -32.14
C PRO A 37 3.74 12.36 -32.65
N GLN A 38 2.41 12.37 -32.54
CA GLN A 38 1.57 13.48 -33.02
C GLN A 38 1.51 14.67 -32.05
N LYS A 39 1.92 14.50 -30.78
CA LYS A 39 1.97 15.57 -29.77
C LYS A 39 3.04 16.61 -30.11
N ASP A 40 2.84 17.87 -29.70
CA ASP A 40 3.78 18.99 -29.97
C ASP A 40 5.16 18.77 -29.36
N ASP A 41 5.22 18.33 -28.09
CA ASP A 41 6.41 17.71 -27.53
C ASP A 41 6.09 16.29 -27.00
N PRO A 42 6.37 15.26 -27.79
CA PRO A 42 5.96 13.90 -27.44
C PRO A 42 6.79 13.30 -26.29
N PHE A 43 7.88 13.94 -25.87
CA PHE A 43 8.71 13.51 -24.75
C PHE A 43 8.34 14.14 -23.40
N LEU A 44 7.40 15.11 -23.37
CA LEU A 44 7.06 15.83 -22.13
C LEU A 44 6.59 14.89 -21.02
N GLU A 45 5.71 13.95 -21.35
CA GLU A 45 5.20 12.95 -20.40
C GLU A 45 6.16 11.77 -20.17
N ALA A 46 7.18 11.61 -21.02
CA ALA A 46 8.16 10.53 -20.91
C ALA A 46 9.05 10.67 -19.66
N GLY A 47 9.34 11.92 -19.27
CA GLY A 47 10.17 12.21 -18.11
C GLY A 47 9.59 11.64 -16.81
N ASP A 48 8.27 11.78 -16.61
CA ASP A 48 7.59 11.30 -15.40
C ASP A 48 7.66 9.77 -15.27
N TRP A 49 7.51 9.03 -16.38
CA TRP A 49 7.60 7.57 -16.40
C TRP A 49 9.02 7.06 -16.21
N LEU A 50 10.00 7.72 -16.82
CA LEU A 50 11.42 7.36 -16.66
C LEU A 50 11.88 7.55 -15.21
N LYS A 51 11.51 8.68 -14.60
CA LYS A 51 11.81 8.93 -13.19
C LYS A 51 11.07 7.96 -12.27
N ALA A 52 9.82 7.63 -12.58
CA ALA A 52 9.07 6.62 -11.84
C ALA A 52 9.72 5.24 -11.84
N LEU A 53 10.20 4.79 -13.02
CA LEU A 53 10.93 3.54 -13.17
C LEU A 53 12.23 3.57 -12.35
N GLU A 54 13.00 4.65 -12.45
CA GLU A 54 14.24 4.82 -11.68
C GLU A 54 13.99 4.84 -10.17
N THR A 55 12.94 5.51 -9.70
CA THR A 55 12.56 5.50 -8.27
C THR A 55 12.18 4.09 -7.81
N ALA A 56 11.36 3.36 -8.57
CA ALA A 56 10.92 2.01 -8.19
C ALA A 56 12.10 1.03 -8.08
N GLN A 57 13.09 1.13 -8.97
CA GLN A 57 14.28 0.27 -8.95
C GLN A 57 15.27 0.61 -7.82
N ASN A 58 15.24 1.85 -7.34
CA ASN A 58 16.12 2.33 -6.28
C ASN A 58 15.49 2.22 -4.87
N GLN A 59 14.24 1.78 -4.74
CA GLN A 59 13.61 1.60 -3.43
C GLN A 59 14.15 0.35 -2.70
N PRO A 60 14.46 0.44 -1.39
CA PRO A 60 14.63 -0.74 -0.56
C PRO A 60 13.27 -1.46 -0.47
N ALA A 61 13.27 -2.79 -0.61
CA ALA A 61 12.07 -3.61 -0.60
C ALA A 61 11.14 -3.20 0.57
N ALA A 62 9.85 -3.00 0.29
CA ALA A 62 8.87 -2.52 1.27
C ALA A 62 8.60 -3.50 2.43
N HIS A 63 9.25 -4.66 2.42
CA HIS A 63 9.23 -5.66 3.48
C HIS A 63 10.65 -5.81 3.99
N GLY A 64 10.85 -5.75 5.31
CA GLY A 64 12.15 -5.67 6.02
C GLY A 64 13.10 -6.87 5.84
N ILE A 65 13.31 -7.29 4.60
CA ILE A 65 14.28 -8.26 4.16
C ILE A 65 15.49 -7.46 3.68
N GLU A 66 16.42 -7.18 4.60
CA GLU A 66 17.80 -6.93 4.20
C GLU A 66 18.34 -8.24 3.61
N THR A 67 18.25 -8.38 2.29
CA THR A 67 19.07 -9.35 1.56
C THR A 67 20.42 -8.67 1.25
N PRO A 68 21.55 -9.30 1.61
CA PRO A 68 22.84 -8.82 1.14
C PRO A 68 22.89 -9.02 -0.38
N GLN A 69 23.38 -7.99 -1.08
CA GLN A 69 23.56 -7.92 -2.54
C GLN A 69 22.32 -7.54 -3.41
N LYS A 70 21.67 -6.39 -3.16
CA LYS A 70 20.97 -5.67 -4.26
C LYS A 70 22.03 -5.10 -5.22
N THR A 71 22.39 -5.83 -6.28
CA THR A 71 23.04 -5.20 -7.43
C THR A 71 22.01 -4.28 -8.08
N ALA A 72 22.25 -2.96 -8.07
CA ALA A 72 21.44 -1.99 -8.79
C ALA A 72 21.40 -2.39 -10.28
N ARG A 73 20.28 -2.99 -10.72
CA ARG A 73 20.06 -3.37 -12.11
C ARG A 73 19.04 -2.41 -12.69
N ALA A 74 19.51 -1.51 -13.55
CA ALA A 74 18.63 -0.67 -14.34
C ALA A 74 17.84 -1.55 -15.33
N ALA A 75 16.54 -1.33 -15.45
CA ALA A 75 15.73 -2.01 -16.47
C ALA A 75 16.24 -1.62 -17.84
N ALA A 76 16.32 -2.58 -18.76
CA ALA A 76 16.46 -2.27 -20.17
C ALA A 76 15.29 -1.37 -20.62
N ARG A 77 15.51 -0.50 -21.60
CA ARG A 77 14.49 0.46 -22.05
C ARG A 77 14.36 0.44 -23.57
N LEU A 78 13.13 0.34 -24.06
CA LEU A 78 12.80 0.46 -25.47
C LEU A 78 11.78 1.57 -25.69
N LEU A 79 12.04 2.42 -26.68
CA LEU A 79 11.15 3.50 -27.04
C LEU A 79 10.25 3.07 -28.20
N VAL A 80 8.94 3.12 -28.02
CA VAL A 80 7.97 2.64 -29.01
C VAL A 80 7.09 3.81 -29.44
N PHE A 81 7.23 4.26 -30.69
CA PHE A 81 6.28 5.20 -31.27
C PHE A 81 5.04 4.43 -31.74
N SER A 82 3.87 4.84 -31.27
CA SER A 82 2.58 4.27 -31.67
C SER A 82 1.83 5.23 -32.61
N GLN A 83 0.84 4.71 -33.35
CA GLN A 83 -0.06 5.53 -34.18
C GLN A 83 0.64 6.33 -35.29
N ILE A 84 1.73 5.81 -35.85
CA ILE A 84 2.45 6.49 -36.95
C ILE A 84 1.60 6.64 -38.21
N ASP A 85 0.54 5.84 -38.36
CA ASP A 85 -0.38 5.89 -39.49
C ASP A 85 -1.32 7.11 -39.50
N VAL A 86 -1.40 7.87 -38.40
CA VAL A 86 -2.28 9.06 -38.32
C VAL A 86 -1.67 10.26 -39.03
N GLY A 87 -0.37 10.49 -38.86
CA GLY A 87 0.32 11.68 -39.38
C GLY A 87 1.83 11.51 -39.57
N GLY A 88 2.35 10.28 -39.47
CA GLY A 88 3.78 9.99 -39.56
C GLY A 88 4.57 10.47 -38.34
N MET A 89 5.88 10.43 -38.46
CA MET A 89 6.79 10.92 -37.41
C MET A 89 6.94 12.45 -37.52
N LYS A 90 6.49 13.20 -36.50
CA LYS A 90 6.73 14.65 -36.42
C LYS A 90 8.10 15.02 -35.81
N VAL A 91 8.75 14.06 -35.15
CA VAL A 91 10.04 14.23 -34.48
C VAL A 91 11.16 13.76 -35.40
N SER A 92 12.26 14.53 -35.49
CA SER A 92 13.44 14.11 -36.24
C SER A 92 14.19 12.98 -35.53
N ASN A 93 14.76 12.05 -36.30
CA ASN A 93 15.59 10.96 -35.76
C ASN A 93 16.70 11.48 -34.84
N THR A 94 17.35 12.61 -35.17
CA THR A 94 18.38 13.21 -34.31
C THR A 94 17.85 13.64 -32.93
N LYS A 95 16.60 14.10 -32.82
CA LYS A 95 15.97 14.42 -31.52
C LYS A 95 15.66 13.13 -30.75
N ILE A 96 15.23 12.07 -31.44
CA ILE A 96 14.97 10.75 -30.86
C ILE A 96 16.26 10.12 -30.33
N ASP A 97 17.31 10.06 -31.14
CA ASP A 97 18.59 9.44 -30.77
C ASP A 97 19.23 10.16 -29.58
N ARG A 98 19.12 11.49 -29.52
CA ARG A 98 19.56 12.28 -28.36
C ARG A 98 18.78 11.93 -27.09
N PHE A 99 17.47 11.76 -27.20
CA PHE A 99 16.62 11.35 -26.08
C PHE A 99 16.98 9.94 -25.61
N CYS A 100 17.14 9.00 -26.55
CA CYS A 100 17.55 7.63 -26.26
C CYS A 100 18.92 7.58 -25.55
N ALA A 101 19.92 8.31 -26.05
CA ALA A 101 21.24 8.39 -25.44
C ALA A 101 21.21 9.02 -24.04
N LYS A 102 20.41 10.08 -23.83
CA LYS A 102 20.26 10.74 -22.54
C LYS A 102 19.66 9.83 -21.46
N HIS A 103 18.71 8.97 -21.84
CA HIS A 103 17.92 8.16 -20.91
C HIS A 103 18.24 6.65 -20.99
N GLY A 104 19.30 6.26 -21.70
CA GLY A 104 19.77 4.87 -21.74
C GLY A 104 18.83 3.88 -22.45
N PHE A 105 18.16 4.30 -23.52
CA PHE A 105 17.35 3.38 -24.34
C PHE A 105 18.23 2.53 -25.25
N HIS A 106 17.95 1.22 -25.33
CA HIS A 106 18.63 0.31 -26.25
C HIS A 106 18.30 0.60 -27.72
N GLY A 107 17.13 1.18 -27.97
CA GLY A 107 16.69 1.54 -29.31
C GLY A 107 15.29 2.11 -29.32
N TRP A 108 14.84 2.44 -30.53
CA TRP A 108 13.48 2.89 -30.78
C TRP A 108 12.86 2.18 -31.98
N ILE A 109 11.54 2.05 -31.97
CA ILE A 109 10.77 1.44 -33.06
C ILE A 109 9.48 2.19 -33.31
N ALA A 110 9.13 2.36 -34.58
CA ALA A 110 7.89 2.99 -35.02
C ALA A 110 6.86 1.91 -35.35
N THR A 111 5.66 2.01 -34.78
CA THR A 111 4.62 0.96 -34.87
C THR A 111 3.26 1.54 -35.26
N SER A 112 2.48 0.75 -35.98
CA SER A 112 1.10 1.08 -36.35
C SER A 112 0.21 -0.13 -36.15
N ALA A 113 -0.74 -0.05 -35.22
CA ALA A 113 -1.73 -1.10 -35.02
C ALA A 113 -2.69 -1.24 -36.21
N LYS A 114 -3.03 -0.11 -36.88
CA LYS A 114 -3.94 -0.09 -38.03
C LYS A 114 -3.36 -0.79 -39.25
N SER A 115 -2.10 -0.50 -39.57
CA SER A 115 -1.44 -1.15 -40.70
C SER A 115 -0.83 -2.49 -40.30
N GLY A 116 -0.41 -2.66 -39.05
CA GLY A 116 0.38 -3.79 -38.57
C GLY A 116 1.89 -3.61 -38.74
N GLU A 117 2.35 -2.42 -39.13
CA GLU A 117 3.77 -2.09 -39.28
C GLU A 117 4.54 -2.31 -37.96
N ASN A 118 5.61 -3.11 -38.03
CA ASN A 118 6.49 -3.52 -36.95
C ASN A 118 5.84 -4.27 -35.76
N CYS A 119 4.51 -4.40 -35.68
CA CYS A 119 3.82 -5.03 -34.55
C CYS A 119 2.88 -6.20 -34.90
N SER A 120 2.72 -6.55 -36.19
CA SER A 120 1.88 -7.68 -36.63
C SER A 120 2.70 -8.86 -37.14
N ASP A 121 2.48 -10.04 -36.56
CA ASP A 121 3.13 -11.30 -37.00
C ASP A 121 2.58 -11.79 -38.35
N ALA A 122 1.33 -11.41 -38.69
CA ALA A 122 0.70 -11.77 -39.96
C ALA A 122 1.41 -11.16 -41.18
N ARG A 123 2.17 -10.07 -40.98
CA ARG A 123 2.97 -9.43 -42.03
C ARG A 123 4.36 -10.06 -42.22
N SER A 124 4.77 -10.96 -41.33
CA SER A 124 6.11 -11.53 -41.30
C SER A 124 6.08 -13.06 -41.54
N ASP A 125 5.22 -13.56 -42.43
CA ASP A 125 5.06 -14.99 -42.71
C ASP A 125 4.88 -15.87 -41.44
N HIS A 126 4.10 -15.38 -40.45
CA HIS A 126 3.91 -16.02 -39.14
C HIS A 126 5.19 -16.11 -38.27
N GLN A 127 6.26 -15.40 -38.64
CA GLN A 127 7.38 -15.15 -37.74
C GLN A 127 7.05 -14.03 -36.75
N PRO A 128 7.71 -14.00 -35.57
CA PRO A 128 7.55 -12.91 -34.61
C PRO A 128 7.81 -11.56 -35.28
N SER A 129 6.91 -10.60 -35.09
CA SER A 129 7.08 -9.22 -35.56
C SER A 129 8.37 -8.57 -35.06
N HIS A 130 8.86 -7.55 -35.76
CA HIS A 130 10.08 -6.85 -35.39
C HIS A 130 10.04 -6.30 -33.95
N LEU A 131 8.88 -5.84 -33.48
CA LEU A 131 8.70 -5.46 -32.07
C LEU A 131 8.95 -6.65 -31.11
N LYS A 132 8.44 -7.84 -31.40
CA LYS A 132 8.67 -9.04 -30.56
C LYS A 132 10.13 -9.47 -30.55
N GLN A 133 10.79 -9.42 -31.71
CA GLN A 133 12.22 -9.70 -31.83
C GLN A 133 13.03 -8.70 -30.99
N LEU A 134 12.75 -7.41 -31.14
CA LEU A 134 13.44 -6.35 -30.40
C LEU A 134 13.22 -6.46 -28.88
N ILE A 135 12.01 -6.81 -28.45
CA ILE A 135 11.71 -7.11 -27.03
C ILE A 135 12.57 -8.26 -26.54
N ALA A 136 12.58 -9.40 -27.26
CA ALA A 136 13.34 -10.58 -26.87
C ALA A 136 14.85 -10.31 -26.78
N ASP A 137 15.39 -9.55 -27.73
CA ASP A 137 16.82 -9.19 -27.79
C ASP A 137 17.21 -8.15 -26.73
N SER A 138 16.26 -7.33 -26.28
CA SER A 138 16.51 -6.26 -25.30
C SER A 138 16.42 -6.72 -23.85
N ILE A 139 15.82 -7.89 -23.58
CA ILE A 139 15.78 -8.48 -22.24
C ILE A 139 17.19 -9.01 -21.91
N PRO A 140 17.82 -8.59 -20.78
CA PRO A 140 19.19 -8.97 -20.46
C PRO A 140 19.26 -10.36 -19.83
N TRP A 141 18.82 -11.39 -20.56
CA TRP A 141 18.64 -12.77 -20.12
C TRP A 141 19.84 -13.35 -19.35
N ASP A 142 21.06 -13.08 -19.82
CA ASP A 142 22.28 -13.64 -19.25
C ASP A 142 22.66 -13.00 -17.90
N THR A 143 22.12 -11.82 -17.61
CA THR A 143 22.33 -11.16 -16.33
C THR A 143 21.22 -11.47 -15.35
N LEU A 144 19.98 -11.70 -15.81
CA LEU A 144 18.82 -11.92 -14.94
C LEU A 144 19.07 -13.09 -13.98
N PRO A 145 18.63 -12.98 -12.71
CA PRO A 145 18.75 -14.10 -11.80
C PRO A 145 17.84 -15.20 -12.34
N TRP A 146 18.40 -16.39 -12.53
CA TRP A 146 17.63 -17.54 -12.99
C TRP A 146 17.52 -18.54 -11.83
N THR A 147 16.37 -19.18 -11.74
CA THR A 147 16.15 -20.29 -10.82
C THR A 147 15.87 -21.54 -11.64
N ASN A 148 16.49 -22.66 -11.27
CA ASN A 148 16.09 -23.93 -11.83
C ASN A 148 14.74 -24.29 -11.21
N THR A 149 13.67 -24.10 -11.95
CA THR A 149 12.33 -24.50 -11.53
C THR A 149 12.21 -26.02 -11.71
N PRO A 150 12.07 -26.82 -10.63
CA PRO A 150 11.88 -28.26 -10.76
C PRO A 150 10.68 -28.55 -11.68
N ARG A 151 10.75 -29.64 -12.45
CA ARG A 151 9.68 -30.02 -13.41
C ARG A 151 8.28 -29.90 -12.81
N LEU A 152 8.09 -30.44 -11.60
CA LEU A 152 6.80 -30.40 -10.89
C LEU A 152 6.32 -28.96 -10.62
N LEU A 153 7.21 -28.06 -10.22
CA LEU A 153 6.85 -26.66 -9.96
C LEU A 153 6.50 -25.94 -11.27
N ALA A 154 7.15 -26.29 -12.38
CA ALA A 154 6.81 -25.77 -13.70
C ALA A 154 5.43 -26.27 -14.17
N GLU A 155 5.11 -27.56 -13.99
CA GLU A 155 3.78 -28.11 -14.27
C GLU A 155 2.69 -27.41 -13.45
N LEU A 156 2.92 -27.24 -12.15
CA LEU A 156 1.99 -26.52 -11.26
C LEU A 156 1.80 -25.06 -11.68
N LYS A 157 2.89 -24.35 -11.99
CA LYS A 157 2.85 -22.97 -12.50
C LYS A 157 2.02 -22.87 -13.79
N ASN A 158 2.28 -23.75 -14.75
CA ASN A 158 1.59 -23.75 -16.04
C ASN A 158 0.09 -24.10 -15.88
N ALA A 159 -0.25 -25.04 -15.00
CA ALA A 159 -1.64 -25.36 -14.68
C ALA A 159 -2.37 -24.18 -14.00
N LEU A 160 -1.69 -23.47 -13.08
CA LEU A 160 -2.23 -22.26 -12.46
C LEU A 160 -2.47 -21.13 -13.48
N LEU A 161 -1.54 -20.94 -14.41
CA LEU A 161 -1.69 -19.98 -15.51
C LEU A 161 -2.88 -20.33 -16.41
N ALA A 162 -3.03 -21.61 -16.77
CA ALA A 162 -4.17 -22.07 -17.55
C ALA A 162 -5.50 -21.82 -16.81
N MET A 163 -5.56 -22.04 -15.49
CA MET A 163 -6.75 -21.71 -14.68
C MET A 163 -7.01 -20.21 -14.61
N ARG A 164 -5.96 -19.37 -14.52
CA ARG A 164 -6.10 -17.91 -14.54
C ARG A 164 -6.73 -17.40 -15.84
N ASP A 165 -6.47 -18.07 -16.96
CA ASP A 165 -7.04 -17.69 -18.27
C ASP A 165 -8.53 -18.08 -18.41
N GLU A 166 -9.07 -18.89 -17.50
CA GLU A 166 -10.50 -19.18 -17.43
C GLU A 166 -11.26 -18.03 -16.74
N ALA A 167 -12.14 -17.36 -17.49
CA ALA A 167 -12.81 -16.13 -17.04
C ALA A 167 -13.64 -16.26 -15.74
N ASP A 168 -14.12 -17.46 -15.42
CA ASP A 168 -14.95 -17.74 -14.23
C ASP A 168 -14.11 -18.03 -12.96
N ILE A 169 -12.80 -18.24 -13.08
CA ILE A 169 -11.93 -18.63 -11.96
C ILE A 169 -11.04 -17.47 -11.54
N ARG A 170 -11.58 -16.56 -10.73
CA ARG A 170 -10.87 -15.32 -10.35
C ARG A 170 -10.35 -15.33 -8.93
N LEU A 171 -11.19 -15.73 -7.97
CA LEU A 171 -10.83 -15.82 -6.55
C LEU A 171 -11.17 -17.22 -6.06
N LEU A 172 -10.20 -17.93 -5.48
CA LEU A 172 -10.39 -19.28 -4.96
C LEU A 172 -9.85 -19.40 -3.56
N ARG A 173 -10.43 -20.31 -2.78
CA ARG A 173 -9.77 -20.82 -1.58
C ARG A 173 -8.60 -21.70 -1.97
N PHE A 174 -7.57 -21.70 -1.15
CA PHE A 174 -6.37 -22.49 -1.39
C PHE A 174 -6.68 -24.00 -1.46
N ALA A 175 -7.54 -24.51 -0.56
CA ALA A 175 -7.95 -25.90 -0.60
C ALA A 175 -8.68 -26.28 -1.90
N GLU A 176 -9.53 -25.38 -2.41
CA GLU A 176 -10.22 -25.55 -3.69
C GLU A 176 -9.23 -25.49 -4.87
N LEU A 177 -8.31 -24.53 -4.85
CA LEU A 177 -7.23 -24.41 -5.82
C LEU A 177 -6.40 -25.69 -5.90
N ALA A 178 -5.97 -26.23 -4.76
CA ALA A 178 -5.23 -27.49 -4.68
C ALA A 178 -6.05 -28.66 -5.22
N GLN A 179 -7.36 -28.72 -4.93
CA GLN A 179 -8.23 -29.75 -5.48
C GLN A 179 -8.37 -29.65 -7.00
N ARG A 180 -8.55 -28.45 -7.54
CA ARG A 180 -8.61 -28.21 -8.99
C ARG A 180 -7.31 -28.59 -9.68
N LEU A 181 -6.16 -28.25 -9.09
CA LEU A 181 -4.85 -28.66 -9.63
C LEU A 181 -4.67 -30.17 -9.66
N ARG A 182 -5.10 -30.88 -8.61
CA ARG A 182 -5.03 -32.36 -8.58
C ARG A 182 -5.88 -32.99 -9.69
N ARG A 183 -6.99 -32.35 -10.07
CA ARG A 183 -7.83 -32.79 -11.19
C ARG A 183 -7.20 -32.45 -12.55
N ALA A 184 -6.56 -31.29 -12.68
CA ALA A 184 -5.90 -30.86 -13.91
C ALA A 184 -4.62 -31.67 -14.19
N LEU A 185 -3.93 -32.13 -13.15
CA LEU A 185 -2.67 -32.88 -13.22
C LEU A 185 -2.80 -34.27 -12.58
N PRO A 186 -3.63 -35.18 -13.14
CA PRO A 186 -3.92 -36.48 -12.51
C PRO A 186 -2.70 -37.43 -12.44
N GLY A 187 -1.65 -37.17 -13.22
CA GLY A 187 -0.42 -37.95 -13.24
C GLY A 187 0.67 -37.43 -12.30
N GLU A 188 0.49 -36.26 -11.70
CA GLU A 188 1.47 -35.65 -10.81
C GLU A 188 1.10 -35.87 -9.34
N VAL A 189 2.09 -36.21 -8.52
CA VAL A 189 1.93 -36.35 -7.07
C VAL A 189 2.60 -35.16 -6.40
N PHE A 190 1.80 -34.34 -5.71
CA PHE A 190 2.28 -33.14 -5.02
C PHE A 190 1.52 -32.90 -3.72
N GLN A 191 2.17 -32.18 -2.81
CA GLN A 191 1.64 -31.74 -1.53
C GLN A 191 1.15 -30.28 -1.61
N GLU A 192 0.42 -29.84 -0.59
CA GLU A 192 -0.03 -28.44 -0.51
C GLU A 192 1.13 -27.44 -0.44
N SER A 193 2.26 -27.81 0.16
CA SER A 193 3.47 -26.99 0.17
C SER A 193 4.01 -26.69 -1.24
N ASP A 194 3.87 -27.63 -2.16
CA ASP A 194 4.31 -27.46 -3.55
C ASP A 194 3.40 -26.45 -4.27
N VAL A 195 2.09 -26.53 -4.02
CA VAL A 195 1.12 -25.56 -4.54
C VAL A 195 1.37 -24.17 -3.95
N ARG A 196 1.61 -24.04 -2.64
CA ARG A 196 1.96 -22.74 -2.02
C ARG A 196 3.20 -22.15 -2.66
N THR A 197 4.23 -22.97 -2.92
CA THR A 197 5.45 -22.53 -3.61
C THR A 197 5.15 -22.01 -5.01
N ALA A 198 4.30 -22.70 -5.78
CA ALA A 198 3.87 -22.26 -7.11
C ALA A 198 3.08 -20.95 -7.07
N VAL A 199 2.18 -20.80 -6.11
CA VAL A 199 1.42 -19.55 -5.91
C VAL A 199 2.33 -18.40 -5.52
N THR A 200 3.28 -18.62 -4.59
CA THR A 200 4.28 -17.60 -4.21
C THR A 200 5.13 -17.19 -5.40
N LEU A 201 5.55 -18.13 -6.25
CA LEU A 201 6.29 -17.83 -7.48
C LEU A 201 5.48 -16.90 -8.40
N LEU A 202 4.21 -17.23 -8.65
CA LEU A 202 3.33 -16.38 -9.45
C LEU A 202 3.06 -15.02 -8.79
N ALA A 203 2.96 -15.00 -7.45
CA ALA A 203 2.70 -13.78 -6.69
C ALA A 203 3.87 -12.80 -6.71
N ASN A 204 5.10 -13.29 -6.63
CA ASN A 204 6.30 -12.47 -6.79
C ASN A 204 6.30 -11.76 -8.16
N HIS A 205 5.80 -12.44 -9.19
CA HIS A 205 5.65 -11.87 -10.53
C HIS A 205 4.35 -11.11 -10.74
N GLY A 206 3.51 -10.91 -9.71
CA GLY A 206 2.24 -10.20 -9.80
C GLY A 206 1.10 -10.94 -10.50
N LEU A 207 1.31 -12.19 -10.92
CA LEU A 207 0.35 -12.99 -11.69
C LEU A 207 -0.72 -13.68 -10.84
N ALA A 208 -0.50 -13.77 -9.53
CA ALA A 208 -1.47 -14.23 -8.56
C ALA A 208 -1.30 -13.40 -7.28
N ARG A 209 -2.29 -13.42 -6.39
CA ARG A 209 -2.20 -12.71 -5.12
C ARG A 209 -2.86 -13.50 -4.00
N PRO A 210 -2.07 -14.13 -3.11
CA PRO A 210 -2.57 -14.58 -1.83
C PRO A 210 -3.15 -13.40 -1.04
N LEU A 211 -4.37 -13.53 -0.55
CA LEU A 211 -4.94 -12.56 0.36
C LEU A 211 -4.43 -12.85 1.78
N LYS A 212 -4.31 -11.80 2.61
CA LYS A 212 -3.82 -11.95 3.99
C LYS A 212 -4.83 -12.59 4.95
N PHE A 213 -5.97 -13.07 4.43
CA PHE A 213 -7.07 -13.70 5.16
C PHE A 213 -7.76 -14.78 4.33
N GLY A 214 -8.54 -15.62 5.01
CA GLY A 214 -9.39 -16.64 4.41
C GLY A 214 -8.69 -17.76 3.64
N ASP A 215 -7.35 -17.80 3.63
CA ASP A 215 -6.54 -18.69 2.77
C ASP A 215 -6.99 -18.61 1.31
N LEU A 216 -7.20 -17.37 0.82
CA LEU A 216 -7.72 -17.07 -0.51
C LEU A 216 -6.58 -16.70 -1.46
N VAL A 217 -6.73 -17.07 -2.73
CA VAL A 217 -5.81 -16.73 -3.82
C VAL A 217 -6.60 -16.06 -4.94
N LEU A 218 -6.29 -14.81 -5.21
CA LEU A 218 -6.77 -14.06 -6.38
C LEU A 218 -5.87 -14.41 -7.57
N LEU A 219 -6.41 -15.11 -8.57
CA LEU A 219 -5.66 -15.53 -9.76
C LEU A 219 -5.51 -14.40 -10.79
N GLN A 220 -6.34 -13.35 -10.71
CA GLN A 220 -6.25 -12.17 -11.58
C GLN A 220 -6.09 -10.89 -10.73
N PRO A 221 -4.88 -10.58 -10.23
CA PRO A 221 -4.64 -9.40 -9.39
C PRO A 221 -4.98 -8.08 -10.08
N GLU A 222 -4.98 -8.04 -11.41
CA GLU A 222 -5.29 -6.89 -12.24
C GLU A 222 -6.72 -6.39 -12.04
N LEU A 223 -7.64 -7.25 -11.58
CA LEU A 223 -9.01 -6.87 -11.22
C LEU A 223 -9.03 -5.76 -10.17
N LEU A 224 -8.09 -5.79 -9.21
CA LEU A 224 -7.99 -4.77 -8.16
C LEU A 224 -7.80 -3.37 -8.73
N ASN A 225 -7.17 -3.23 -9.91
CA ASN A 225 -6.97 -1.94 -10.54
C ASN A 225 -8.31 -1.28 -10.88
N GLY A 226 -9.23 -2.03 -11.50
CA GLY A 226 -10.56 -1.53 -11.86
C GLY A 226 -11.35 -1.05 -10.63
N TYR A 227 -11.38 -1.89 -9.59
CA TYR A 227 -12.02 -1.55 -8.33
C TYR A 227 -11.38 -0.35 -7.64
N ALA A 228 -10.06 -0.30 -7.57
CA ALA A 228 -9.33 0.82 -6.98
C ALA A 228 -9.59 2.14 -7.72
N GLY A 229 -9.58 2.10 -9.05
CA GLY A 229 -9.91 3.24 -9.89
C GLY A 229 -11.31 3.77 -9.59
N ALA A 230 -12.30 2.89 -9.39
CA ALA A 230 -13.65 3.29 -9.00
C ALA A 230 -13.68 3.98 -7.62
N VAL A 231 -12.98 3.44 -6.63
CA VAL A 231 -12.88 4.05 -5.28
C VAL A 231 -12.21 5.42 -5.34
N ILE A 232 -11.11 5.55 -6.08
CA ILE A 232 -10.37 6.81 -6.26
C ILE A 232 -11.23 7.85 -6.99
N ARG A 233 -11.96 7.45 -8.04
CA ARG A 233 -12.91 8.33 -8.74
C ARG A 233 -14.01 8.83 -7.80
N ALA A 234 -14.58 7.95 -6.98
CA ALA A 234 -15.59 8.32 -6.00
C ALA A 234 -15.03 9.31 -4.97
N ALA A 235 -13.81 9.06 -4.46
CA ALA A 235 -13.15 9.96 -3.53
C ALA A 235 -12.90 11.36 -4.14
N ARG A 236 -12.43 11.41 -5.39
CA ARG A 236 -12.24 12.67 -6.14
C ARG A 236 -13.55 13.41 -6.37
N ALA A 237 -14.64 12.70 -6.64
CA ALA A 237 -15.95 13.25 -6.89
C ALA A 237 -16.67 13.73 -5.61
N HIS A 238 -16.04 13.63 -4.43
CA HIS A 238 -16.62 14.10 -3.17
C HIS A 238 -17.04 15.58 -3.27
N THR A 239 -18.23 15.89 -2.76
CA THR A 239 -18.89 17.21 -2.91
C THR A 239 -18.09 18.32 -2.26
N ASP A 240 -17.51 18.04 -1.09
CA ASP A 240 -16.72 19.01 -0.33
C ASP A 240 -15.26 19.12 -0.80
N GLU A 241 -14.92 18.41 -1.89
CA GLU A 241 -13.61 18.50 -2.55
C GLU A 241 -12.43 18.01 -1.69
N ILE A 242 -12.72 17.18 -0.69
CA ILE A 242 -11.78 16.67 0.32
C ILE A 242 -11.22 15.26 0.02
N GLY A 243 -11.44 14.74 -1.18
CA GLY A 243 -10.80 13.50 -1.62
C GLY A 243 -11.12 12.27 -0.76
N CYS A 244 -12.33 12.14 -0.21
CA CYS A 244 -12.68 11.04 0.70
C CYS A 244 -13.89 10.22 0.24
N VAL A 245 -13.98 8.99 0.76
CA VAL A 245 -15.10 8.08 0.54
C VAL A 245 -15.38 7.30 1.82
N ALA A 246 -16.66 7.18 2.19
CA ALA A 246 -17.07 6.37 3.33
C ALA A 246 -16.78 4.89 3.03
N GLU A 247 -16.12 4.19 3.96
CA GLU A 247 -15.77 2.78 3.77
C GLU A 247 -17.03 1.92 3.54
N SER A 248 -18.09 2.18 4.30
CA SER A 248 -19.37 1.49 4.16
C SER A 248 -19.99 1.65 2.77
N ARG A 249 -19.77 2.77 2.08
CA ARG A 249 -20.27 2.98 0.72
C ARG A 249 -19.55 2.09 -0.29
N ILE A 250 -18.26 1.79 -0.10
CA ILE A 250 -17.50 0.89 -0.99
C ILE A 250 -18.15 -0.50 -0.99
N HIS A 251 -18.65 -0.92 0.17
CA HIS A 251 -19.38 -2.17 0.40
C HIS A 251 -20.88 -2.08 0.07
N ASP A 252 -21.38 -1.00 -0.53
CA ASP A 252 -22.77 -0.91 -0.98
C ASP A 252 -22.93 -1.59 -2.36
N ALA A 253 -24.06 -2.25 -2.59
CA ALA A 253 -24.38 -2.83 -3.89
C ALA A 253 -24.58 -1.76 -4.98
N ALA A 254 -24.99 -0.55 -4.58
CA ALA A 254 -25.23 0.60 -5.44
C ALA A 254 -23.98 1.46 -5.70
N PHE A 255 -22.82 1.08 -5.18
CA PHE A 255 -21.58 1.81 -5.46
C PHE A 255 -21.24 1.78 -6.96
N ASP A 256 -20.77 2.92 -7.48
CA ASP A 256 -20.50 3.07 -8.91
C ASP A 256 -19.18 2.40 -9.31
N PHE A 257 -19.30 1.14 -9.70
CA PHE A 257 -18.23 0.35 -10.33
C PHE A 257 -18.37 0.33 -11.87
N THR A 258 -18.91 1.39 -12.49
CA THR A 258 -19.04 1.45 -13.95
C THR A 258 -17.69 1.23 -14.64
N GLY A 259 -17.68 0.33 -15.63
CA GLY A 259 -16.49 -0.05 -16.38
C GLY A 259 -15.57 -1.05 -15.67
N VAL A 260 -15.97 -1.58 -14.51
CA VAL A 260 -15.24 -2.64 -13.79
C VAL A 260 -15.84 -4.00 -14.12
N ASP A 261 -14.98 -4.96 -14.42
CA ASP A 261 -15.36 -6.37 -14.55
C ASP A 261 -15.52 -6.99 -13.15
N ARG A 262 -16.77 -7.17 -12.71
CA ARG A 262 -17.10 -7.44 -11.30
C ARG A 262 -17.13 -8.93 -10.98
N LEU A 263 -16.68 -9.27 -9.76
CA LEU A 263 -16.91 -10.59 -9.17
C LEU A 263 -18.35 -10.76 -8.72
N ALA A 264 -18.77 -12.02 -8.54
CA ALA A 264 -20.00 -12.32 -7.82
C ALA A 264 -19.94 -11.75 -6.40
N ARG A 265 -21.09 -11.30 -5.88
CA ARG A 265 -21.12 -10.46 -4.67
C ARG A 265 -20.37 -11.03 -3.45
N PRO A 266 -20.46 -12.33 -3.11
CA PRO A 266 -19.71 -12.88 -1.97
C PRO A 266 -18.19 -12.74 -2.11
N ASP A 267 -17.66 -12.98 -3.31
CA ASP A 267 -16.23 -12.87 -3.61
C ASP A 267 -15.79 -11.41 -3.78
N GLU A 268 -16.68 -10.57 -4.35
CA GLU A 268 -16.47 -9.14 -4.46
C GLU A 268 -16.28 -8.50 -3.07
N GLU A 269 -17.09 -8.85 -2.08
CA GLU A 269 -16.95 -8.30 -0.73
C GLU A 269 -15.59 -8.65 -0.10
N LEU A 270 -15.09 -9.87 -0.33
CA LEU A 270 -13.75 -10.28 0.10
C LEU A 270 -12.68 -9.48 -0.65
N LEU A 271 -12.83 -9.30 -1.96
CA LEU A 271 -11.92 -8.50 -2.78
C LEU A 271 -11.88 -7.03 -2.33
N LEU A 272 -13.02 -6.43 -2.02
CA LEU A 272 -13.11 -5.05 -1.54
C LEU A 272 -12.40 -4.85 -0.21
N ARG A 273 -12.46 -5.83 0.71
CA ARG A 273 -11.67 -5.77 1.95
C ARG A 273 -10.17 -5.87 1.69
N ALA A 274 -9.75 -6.76 0.79
CA ALA A 274 -8.36 -6.85 0.37
C ALA A 274 -7.88 -5.54 -0.31
N LEU A 275 -8.77 -4.86 -1.04
CA LEU A 275 -8.50 -3.56 -1.63
C LEU A 275 -8.29 -2.48 -0.56
N VAL A 276 -9.21 -2.34 0.40
CA VAL A 276 -9.06 -1.37 1.50
C VAL A 276 -7.81 -1.66 2.32
N GLN A 277 -7.55 -2.93 2.64
CA GLN A 277 -6.30 -3.38 3.28
C GLN A 277 -5.07 -2.95 2.47
N THR A 278 -5.12 -3.05 1.14
CA THR A 278 -4.01 -2.62 0.26
C THR A 278 -3.78 -1.11 0.37
N PHE A 279 -4.83 -0.28 0.36
CA PHE A 279 -4.65 1.16 0.52
C PHE A 279 -3.98 1.53 1.85
N LEU A 280 -4.33 0.83 2.93
CA LEU A 280 -3.78 1.07 4.27
C LEU A 280 -2.32 0.58 4.39
N ASP A 281 -2.04 -0.66 3.95
CA ASP A 281 -0.69 -1.25 3.98
C ASP A 281 0.33 -0.38 3.25
N HIS A 282 -0.08 0.25 2.15
CA HIS A 282 0.77 1.11 1.32
C HIS A 282 0.71 2.60 1.70
N SER A 283 0.04 2.96 2.81
CA SER A 283 -0.09 4.36 3.27
C SER A 283 -0.67 5.29 2.20
N LEU A 284 -1.65 4.81 1.42
CA LEU A 284 -2.27 5.54 0.31
C LEU A 284 -3.50 6.36 0.75
N CYS A 285 -4.08 6.03 1.91
CA CYS A 285 -5.17 6.76 2.50
C CYS A 285 -5.06 6.82 4.03
N ILE A 286 -5.81 7.74 4.61
CA ILE A 286 -6.09 7.83 6.05
C ILE A 286 -7.46 7.20 6.27
N ALA A 287 -7.54 6.23 7.18
CA ALA A 287 -8.81 5.78 7.76
C ALA A 287 -9.09 6.59 9.02
N GLU A 288 -10.15 7.41 8.99
CA GLU A 288 -10.59 8.26 10.10
C GLU A 288 -12.03 7.91 10.50
N ASP A 289 -12.25 7.65 11.78
CA ASP A 289 -13.59 7.45 12.33
C ASP A 289 -14.27 8.81 12.57
N THR A 290 -15.35 9.07 11.84
CA THR A 290 -16.15 10.29 11.97
C THR A 290 -17.54 9.99 12.53
N GLY A 291 -18.31 11.02 12.88
CA GLY A 291 -19.72 10.85 13.27
C GLY A 291 -20.61 10.22 12.18
N GLN A 292 -20.13 10.18 10.92
CA GLN A 292 -20.79 9.53 9.80
C GLN A 292 -20.24 8.12 9.50
N GLY A 293 -19.37 7.60 10.38
CA GLY A 293 -18.65 6.35 10.19
C GLY A 293 -17.23 6.57 9.65
N LYS A 294 -16.55 5.46 9.36
CA LYS A 294 -15.16 5.46 8.91
C LYS A 294 -15.04 6.00 7.48
N GLN A 295 -14.20 7.02 7.32
CA GLN A 295 -13.88 7.67 6.05
C GLN A 295 -12.48 7.28 5.60
N LEU A 296 -12.33 6.93 4.32
CA LEU A 296 -11.03 6.77 3.67
C LEU A 296 -10.70 8.08 2.95
N VAL A 297 -9.73 8.82 3.46
CA VAL A 297 -9.28 10.11 2.94
C VAL A 297 -8.02 9.89 2.11
N PHE A 298 -8.02 10.30 0.85
CA PHE A 298 -6.89 10.18 -0.07
C PHE A 298 -6.27 11.56 -0.30
N PRO A 299 -5.13 11.90 0.34
CA PRO A 299 -4.52 13.22 0.24
C PRO A 299 -4.27 13.71 -1.20
N SER A 300 -3.94 12.81 -2.13
CA SER A 300 -3.71 13.16 -3.55
C SER A 300 -4.99 13.49 -4.32
N GLN A 301 -6.17 13.19 -3.77
CA GLN A 301 -7.47 13.39 -4.43
C GLN A 301 -8.23 14.63 -3.93
N TYR A 302 -7.63 15.40 -3.01
CA TYR A 302 -8.13 16.73 -2.68
C TYR A 302 -8.19 17.58 -3.95
N ARG A 303 -9.30 18.29 -4.16
CA ARG A 303 -9.44 19.25 -5.26
C ARG A 303 -9.24 20.69 -4.80
N ARG A 304 -9.42 20.95 -3.49
CA ARG A 304 -9.13 22.26 -2.90
C ARG A 304 -7.62 22.47 -2.83
N GLU A 305 -7.19 23.62 -3.30
CA GLU A 305 -5.83 24.12 -3.14
C GLU A 305 -5.83 25.22 -2.08
N LYS A 306 -4.74 25.27 -1.31
CA LYS A 306 -4.50 26.40 -0.43
C LYS A 306 -3.59 27.36 -1.14
N ASP A 307 -4.12 28.55 -1.42
CA ASP A 307 -3.29 29.72 -1.65
C ASP A 307 -2.68 30.09 -0.31
N ILE A 308 -1.50 29.53 0.01
CA ILE A 308 -0.76 29.91 1.22
C ILE A 308 -0.16 31.29 0.94
N PRO A 309 -0.77 32.38 1.44
CA PRO A 309 -0.34 33.71 1.11
C PRO A 309 0.69 34.09 2.17
N TRP A 310 1.97 33.87 1.87
CA TRP A 310 3.10 34.55 2.52
C TRP A 310 2.96 34.75 4.05
N GLN A 311 2.89 33.64 4.79
CA GLN A 311 3.23 33.46 6.22
C GLN A 311 2.68 32.09 6.67
N PRO A 312 3.50 31.19 7.21
CA PRO A 312 4.85 31.43 7.67
C PRO A 312 5.90 31.38 6.56
N ASP A 313 7.05 32.02 6.81
CA ASP A 313 8.20 31.95 5.92
C ASP A 313 8.60 30.49 5.71
N VAL A 314 8.79 30.12 4.45
CA VAL A 314 9.39 28.82 4.14
C VAL A 314 10.73 28.76 4.85
N PHE A 315 10.96 27.69 5.59
CA PHE A 315 12.14 27.53 6.42
C PHE A 315 13.18 26.64 5.71
N VAL A 316 12.69 25.57 5.09
CA VAL A 316 13.48 24.67 4.27
C VAL A 316 12.62 24.19 3.11
N SER A 317 13.23 23.98 1.96
CA SER A 317 12.59 23.33 0.82
C SER A 317 13.42 22.15 0.35
N TYR A 318 12.73 21.10 -0.06
CA TYR A 318 13.31 19.92 -0.69
C TYR A 318 12.84 19.85 -2.12
N THR A 319 13.77 19.93 -3.05
CA THR A 319 13.49 19.65 -4.45
C THR A 319 13.92 18.22 -4.74
N PHE A 320 13.07 17.44 -5.41
CA PHE A 320 13.33 16.04 -5.66
C PHE A 320 12.71 15.57 -6.98
N GLU A 321 13.18 14.43 -7.45
CA GLU A 321 12.67 13.74 -8.62
C GLU A 321 11.96 12.45 -8.23
N GLY A 322 10.96 12.06 -9.03
CA GLY A 322 10.14 10.88 -8.79
C GLY A 322 8.66 11.19 -8.93
N GLU A 323 7.80 10.23 -8.57
CA GLU A 323 6.35 10.46 -8.61
C GLU A 323 5.89 11.13 -7.32
N TRP A 324 5.68 12.43 -7.46
CA TRP A 324 5.46 13.31 -6.35
C TRP A 324 4.13 13.02 -5.62
N GLN A 325 3.08 12.50 -6.27
CA GLN A 325 1.79 12.26 -5.62
C GLN A 325 1.91 11.15 -4.57
N THR A 326 2.56 10.03 -4.90
CA THR A 326 2.79 8.91 -3.98
C THR A 326 3.71 9.33 -2.85
N ILE A 327 4.79 10.05 -3.16
CA ILE A 327 5.73 10.56 -2.15
C ILE A 327 5.00 11.51 -1.20
N TRP A 328 4.20 12.44 -1.73
CA TRP A 328 3.36 13.37 -0.98
C TRP A 328 2.33 12.64 -0.11
N THR A 329 1.56 11.74 -0.69
CA THR A 329 0.50 11.00 0.01
C THR A 329 1.08 10.17 1.13
N THR A 330 2.12 9.37 0.87
CA THR A 330 2.74 8.54 1.91
C THR A 330 3.38 9.39 3.01
N LEU A 331 3.97 10.54 2.68
CA LEU A 331 4.51 11.48 3.68
C LEU A 331 3.39 12.02 4.58
N VAL A 332 2.31 12.53 3.99
CA VAL A 332 1.18 13.11 4.73
C VAL A 332 0.50 12.05 5.60
N VAL A 333 0.25 10.86 5.07
CA VAL A 333 -0.37 9.74 5.80
C VAL A 333 0.51 9.30 6.96
N ARG A 334 1.82 9.16 6.77
CA ARG A 334 2.73 8.73 7.85
C ARG A 334 2.91 9.81 8.92
N LEU A 335 2.94 11.09 8.54
CA LEU A 335 2.91 12.21 9.49
C LEU A 335 1.61 12.24 10.28
N TRP A 336 0.47 11.99 9.63
CA TRP A 336 -0.84 11.87 10.27
C TRP A 336 -0.80 10.80 11.38
N TYR A 337 -0.32 9.60 11.08
CA TYR A 337 -0.26 8.53 12.09
C TYR A 337 0.94 8.59 13.05
N SER A 338 1.80 9.61 12.96
CA SER A 338 2.99 9.73 13.81
C SER A 338 2.68 10.06 15.28
N ASN A 339 1.47 10.59 15.56
CA ASN A 339 1.02 11.12 16.86
C ASN A 339 1.91 12.22 17.48
N GLU A 340 2.87 12.78 16.73
CA GLU A 340 3.69 13.89 17.21
C GLU A 340 3.02 15.25 17.04
N PHE A 341 2.12 15.36 16.06
CA PHE A 341 1.44 16.59 15.71
C PHE A 341 -0.07 16.38 15.62
N GLU A 342 -0.82 17.33 16.18
CA GLU A 342 -2.28 17.38 16.02
C GLU A 342 -2.62 17.80 14.58
N HIS A 343 -3.62 17.16 13.99
CA HIS A 343 -4.00 17.41 12.60
C HIS A 343 -4.86 18.68 12.52
N ARG A 344 -4.66 19.49 11.48
CA ARG A 344 -5.44 20.73 11.29
C ARG A 344 -6.23 20.71 9.99
N GLU A 345 -5.53 20.77 8.86
CA GLU A 345 -6.14 20.86 7.54
C GLU A 345 -5.31 20.13 6.50
N LEU A 346 -6.00 19.50 5.55
CA LEU A 346 -5.42 18.89 4.36
C LEU A 346 -5.96 19.57 3.11
N TRP A 347 -5.07 19.69 2.13
CA TRP A 347 -5.29 20.32 0.83
C TRP A 347 -4.53 19.54 -0.23
N ARG A 348 -4.86 19.76 -1.50
CA ARG A 348 -4.17 19.12 -2.62
C ARG A 348 -2.67 19.41 -2.63
N ASN A 349 -2.31 20.63 -2.29
CA ASN A 349 -0.95 21.16 -2.33
C ASN A 349 -0.36 21.49 -0.94
N ALA A 350 -1.06 21.18 0.15
CA ALA A 350 -0.62 21.55 1.50
C ALA A 350 -1.16 20.61 2.58
N ALA A 351 -0.39 20.44 3.66
CA ALA A 351 -0.82 19.77 4.89
C ALA A 351 -0.39 20.60 6.10
N GLU A 352 -1.34 20.88 6.98
CA GLU A 352 -1.13 21.67 8.20
C GLU A 352 -1.35 20.84 9.45
N PHE A 353 -0.43 21.06 10.40
CA PHE A 353 -0.42 20.42 11.70
C PHE A 353 -0.24 21.45 12.80
N VAL A 354 -0.54 21.05 14.02
CA VAL A 354 -0.42 21.87 15.22
C VAL A 354 0.42 21.13 16.25
N SER A 355 1.34 21.83 16.89
CA SER A 355 2.03 21.28 18.07
C SER A 355 1.06 21.12 19.24
N SER A 356 1.42 20.34 20.25
CA SER A 356 0.67 20.23 21.52
C SER A 356 0.47 21.57 22.26
N ARG A 357 1.14 22.65 21.82
CA ARG A 357 1.01 24.02 22.33
C ARG A 357 0.20 24.93 21.41
N GLY A 358 -0.50 24.40 20.42
CA GLY A 358 -1.34 25.20 19.52
C GLY A 358 -0.57 25.93 18.41
N GLN A 359 0.66 25.54 18.10
CA GLN A 359 1.51 26.27 17.15
C GLN A 359 1.48 25.61 15.77
N LEU A 360 1.18 26.41 14.74
CA LEU A 360 1.07 25.94 13.36
C LEU A 360 2.44 25.57 12.76
N LEU A 361 2.49 24.42 12.11
CA LEU A 361 3.54 24.00 11.20
C LEU A 361 2.94 23.24 10.03
N GLY A 362 3.65 23.15 8.92
CA GLY A 362 3.11 22.44 7.77
C GLY A 362 4.08 22.35 6.63
N LEU A 363 3.57 21.73 5.57
CA LEU A 363 4.31 21.48 4.35
C LEU A 363 3.43 21.78 3.14
N LYS A 364 4.05 22.34 2.11
CA LYS A 364 3.43 22.69 0.84
C LYS A 364 4.17 21.96 -0.28
N ILE A 365 3.46 21.45 -1.26
CA ILE A 365 4.07 20.90 -2.48
C ILE A 365 3.77 21.80 -3.67
N ASP A 366 4.82 22.09 -4.44
CA ASP A 366 4.73 22.76 -5.73
C ASP A 366 5.32 21.80 -6.77
N ASN A 367 4.57 21.54 -7.85
CA ASN A 367 5.04 20.75 -8.98
C ASN A 367 4.99 21.60 -10.26
N ARG A 368 6.03 21.51 -11.08
CA ARG A 368 5.96 22.00 -12.46
C ARG A 368 5.58 20.80 -13.32
N GLN A 369 4.35 20.78 -13.83
CA GLN A 369 3.90 19.70 -14.71
C GLN A 369 4.91 19.53 -15.87
N GLY A 370 5.38 18.29 -16.11
CA GLY A 370 6.25 17.93 -17.23
C GLY A 370 7.76 18.02 -17.00
N GLU A 371 8.24 18.52 -15.86
CA GLU A 371 9.70 18.53 -15.53
C GLU A 371 10.13 17.30 -14.71
N GLY A 372 9.18 16.54 -14.17
CA GLY A 372 9.41 15.38 -13.30
C GLY A 372 10.13 15.75 -11.99
N GLU A 373 10.06 17.02 -11.59
CA GLU A 373 10.67 17.56 -10.38
C GLU A 373 9.57 18.21 -9.54
N ALA A 374 9.58 17.97 -8.24
CA ALA A 374 8.65 18.56 -7.30
C ALA A 374 9.40 19.18 -6.12
N THR A 375 8.82 20.21 -5.51
CA THR A 375 9.40 20.88 -4.35
C THR A 375 8.44 20.81 -3.17
N ILE A 376 8.88 20.22 -2.06
CA ILE A 376 8.19 20.29 -0.78
C ILE A 376 8.83 21.39 0.07
N SER A 377 8.04 22.38 0.46
CA SER A 377 8.43 23.52 1.29
C SER A 377 7.85 23.37 2.69
N LEU A 378 8.68 23.46 3.73
CA LEU A 378 8.27 23.38 5.13
C LEU A 378 8.15 24.80 5.68
N PHE A 379 7.08 25.06 6.44
CA PHE A 379 6.82 26.35 7.06
C PHE A 379 6.46 26.17 8.55
N PHE A 380 6.85 27.14 9.37
CA PHE A 380 6.65 27.11 10.81
C PHE A 380 6.20 28.47 11.32
N HIS A 381 5.17 28.50 12.15
CA HIS A 381 4.85 29.70 12.91
C HIS A 381 6.04 30.12 13.77
N ALA A 382 6.30 31.43 13.91
CA ALA A 382 7.50 31.97 14.56
C ALA A 382 7.74 31.44 15.99
N LYS A 383 6.65 31.07 16.70
CA LYS A 383 6.71 30.55 18.08
C LYS A 383 7.09 29.06 18.18
N VAL A 384 7.13 28.31 17.07
CA VAL A 384 7.47 26.89 17.10
C VAL A 384 8.90 26.71 17.63
N PRO A 385 9.12 25.89 18.68
CA PRO A 385 10.46 25.62 19.21
C PRO A 385 11.36 24.96 18.18
N ASP A 386 12.66 25.29 18.19
CA ASP A 386 13.62 24.74 17.23
C ASP A 386 13.73 23.21 17.32
N GLU A 387 13.57 22.63 18.50
CA GLU A 387 13.54 21.17 18.67
C GLU A 387 12.41 20.51 17.85
N LEU A 388 11.23 21.13 17.81
CA LEU A 388 10.12 20.62 17.01
C LEU A 388 10.36 20.84 15.51
N LYS A 389 11.00 21.95 15.13
CA LYS A 389 11.44 22.17 13.74
C LYS A 389 12.41 21.08 13.30
N VAL A 390 13.41 20.77 14.12
CA VAL A 390 14.41 19.72 13.84
C VAL A 390 13.73 18.36 13.59
N ILE A 391 12.80 17.97 14.46
CA ILE A 391 12.04 16.72 14.31
C ILE A 391 11.26 16.70 12.99
N PHE A 392 10.51 17.77 12.68
CA PHE A 392 9.71 17.83 11.45
C PHE A 392 10.58 17.83 10.18
N ILE A 393 11.69 18.58 10.19
CA ILE A 393 12.64 18.67 9.08
C ILE A 393 13.30 17.31 8.82
N GLU A 394 13.78 16.65 9.87
CA GLU A 394 14.46 15.35 9.76
C GLU A 394 13.50 14.24 9.32
N TYR A 395 12.25 14.26 9.81
CA TYR A 395 11.22 13.32 9.37
C TYR A 395 11.01 13.40 7.86
N VAL A 396 10.78 14.62 7.34
CA VAL A 396 10.60 14.85 5.90
C VAL A 396 11.86 14.48 5.12
N HIS A 397 13.04 14.83 5.64
CA HIS A 397 14.31 14.49 5.01
C HIS A 397 14.48 12.99 4.82
N ARG A 398 14.26 12.19 5.87
CA ARG A 398 14.40 10.72 5.82
C ARG A 398 13.36 10.08 4.90
N HIS A 399 12.13 10.56 4.93
CA HIS A 399 11.09 10.09 4.02
C HIS A 399 11.49 10.33 2.56
N LEU A 400 11.93 11.54 2.23
CA LEU A 400 12.38 11.87 0.87
C LEU A 400 13.63 11.09 0.48
N ALA A 401 14.61 10.96 1.37
CA ALA A 401 15.81 10.16 1.13
C ALA A 401 15.49 8.68 0.85
N ARG A 402 14.39 8.17 1.40
CA ARG A 402 13.95 6.78 1.20
C ARG A 402 13.13 6.58 -0.08
N TYR A 403 12.25 7.53 -0.42
CA TYR A 403 11.22 7.33 -1.45
C TYR A 403 11.42 8.16 -2.71
N ALA A 404 12.28 9.19 -2.69
CA ALA A 404 12.53 10.08 -3.81
C ALA A 404 13.95 9.95 -4.35
N ALA A 405 14.18 10.42 -5.58
CA ALA A 405 15.49 10.49 -6.21
C ALA A 405 16.01 11.93 -6.23
N ASN A 406 17.33 12.10 -6.29
CA ASN A 406 18.00 13.40 -6.49
C ASN A 406 17.52 14.50 -5.51
N VAL A 407 17.30 14.12 -4.24
CA VAL A 407 16.80 15.03 -3.21
C VAL A 407 17.84 16.12 -2.91
N ARG A 408 17.46 17.37 -3.17
CA ARG A 408 18.23 18.57 -2.82
C ARG A 408 17.53 19.35 -1.72
N ARG A 409 18.25 19.65 -0.64
CA ARG A 409 17.76 20.50 0.46
C ARG A 409 18.27 21.93 0.31
N ASP A 410 17.34 22.89 0.33
CA ASP A 410 17.62 24.33 0.33
C ASP A 410 17.11 24.96 1.64
N ARG A 411 18.04 25.38 2.50
CA ARG A 411 17.76 26.03 3.79
C ARG A 411 17.71 27.56 3.63
N ARG A 412 16.71 28.21 4.23
CA ARG A 412 16.57 29.67 4.25
C ARG A 412 17.10 30.24 5.57
N TYR A 413 18.21 30.97 5.49
CA TYR A 413 18.87 31.58 6.65
C TYR A 413 18.33 32.99 6.91
N VAL A 414 18.40 33.41 8.17
CA VAL A 414 18.04 34.75 8.61
C VAL A 414 19.23 35.34 9.36
N CYS A 415 19.53 36.61 9.13
CA CYS A 415 20.61 37.28 9.84
C CYS A 415 20.33 37.34 11.35
N PRO A 416 21.24 36.86 12.22
CA PRO A 416 21.01 36.86 13.65
C PRO A 416 20.97 38.27 14.27
N GLU A 417 21.63 39.26 13.64
CA GLU A 417 21.69 40.63 14.17
C GLU A 417 20.49 41.48 13.74
N CYS A 418 20.18 41.53 12.45
CA CYS A 418 19.12 42.42 11.93
C CYS A 418 17.81 41.71 11.56
N GLY A 419 17.78 40.37 11.59
CA GLY A 419 16.60 39.60 11.21
C GLY A 419 16.31 39.55 9.71
N THR A 420 17.18 40.12 8.86
CA THR A 420 16.97 40.14 7.40
C THR A 420 17.13 38.74 6.79
N PRO A 421 16.15 38.21 6.05
CA PRO A 421 16.24 36.92 5.38
C PRO A 421 17.27 36.89 4.25
N VAL A 422 18.01 35.79 4.12
CA VAL A 422 18.90 35.54 2.98
C VAL A 422 18.07 35.04 1.80
N THR A 423 17.87 35.89 0.79
CA THR A 423 17.00 35.60 -0.37
C THR A 423 17.71 34.86 -1.51
N ASN A 424 19.04 35.01 -1.64
CA ASN A 424 19.80 34.43 -2.75
C ASN A 424 20.26 32.99 -2.43
N LEU A 425 19.39 32.02 -2.64
CA LEU A 425 19.67 30.60 -2.39
C LEU A 425 20.83 30.07 -3.25
N ASP A 426 20.99 30.53 -4.49
CA ASP A 426 22.11 30.10 -5.34
C ASP A 426 23.46 30.57 -4.78
N ALA A 427 23.51 31.74 -4.15
CA ALA A 427 24.71 32.22 -3.47
C ALA A 427 25.03 31.37 -2.24
N VAL A 428 24.02 30.95 -1.47
CA VAL A 428 24.19 30.02 -0.35
C VAL A 428 24.79 28.70 -0.84
N ARG A 429 24.21 28.09 -1.89
CA ARG A 429 24.72 26.84 -2.48
C ARG A 429 26.17 26.95 -2.93
N ARG A 430 26.50 27.96 -3.75
CA ARG A 430 27.88 28.18 -4.23
C ARG A 430 28.88 28.38 -3.09
N ARG A 431 28.45 28.91 -1.95
CA ARG A 431 29.32 29.09 -0.78
C ARG A 431 29.53 27.79 -0.03
N LEU A 432 28.48 26.99 0.17
CA LEU A 432 28.57 25.65 0.74
C LEU A 432 29.46 24.72 -0.12
N GLU A 433 29.28 24.73 -1.44
CA GLU A 433 30.12 23.97 -2.40
C GLU A 433 31.60 24.36 -2.33
N LYS A 434 31.90 25.62 -1.98
CA LYS A 434 33.26 26.13 -1.78
C LYS A 434 33.78 25.91 -0.35
N GLY A 435 33.07 25.13 0.47
CA GLY A 435 33.43 24.84 1.86
C GLY A 435 33.41 26.06 2.78
N LYS A 436 32.62 27.10 2.45
CA LYS A 436 32.42 28.25 3.34
C LYS A 436 31.36 27.92 4.39
N ASP A 437 31.52 28.49 5.57
CA ASP A 437 30.72 28.28 6.78
C ASP A 437 29.71 29.42 7.05
N PHE A 438 29.70 30.47 6.22
CA PHE A 438 28.81 31.63 6.37
C PHE A 438 28.50 32.30 5.04
N ILE A 439 27.44 33.12 5.02
CA ILE A 439 27.16 34.15 4.00
C ILE A 439 27.07 35.53 4.67
N THR A 440 27.39 36.60 3.94
CA THR A 440 27.26 37.97 4.43
C THR A 440 25.82 38.46 4.30
N CYS A 441 25.28 39.09 5.34
CA CYS A 441 23.97 39.73 5.31
C CYS A 441 23.95 40.83 4.25
N GLN A 442 22.88 40.92 3.46
CA GLN A 442 22.74 41.93 2.39
C GLN A 442 22.35 43.32 2.91
N ASP A 443 22.12 43.46 4.22
CA ASP A 443 21.55 44.66 4.84
C ASP A 443 22.51 45.26 5.89
N CYS A 444 22.99 44.44 6.84
CA CYS A 444 23.90 44.91 7.90
C CYS A 444 25.36 44.43 7.77
N ASP A 445 25.71 43.76 6.66
CA ASP A 445 27.05 43.19 6.40
C ASP A 445 27.57 42.14 7.41
N GLU A 446 26.75 41.74 8.38
CA GLU A 446 27.15 40.75 9.39
C GLU A 446 27.27 39.33 8.82
N ARG A 447 28.06 38.48 9.49
CA ARG A 447 28.18 37.05 9.13
C ARG A 447 26.93 36.27 9.56
N VAL A 448 26.27 35.65 8.59
CA VAL A 448 25.19 34.69 8.81
C VAL A 448 25.77 33.27 8.72
N PRO A 449 25.93 32.55 9.86
CA PRO A 449 26.51 31.21 9.86
C PRO A 449 25.57 30.19 9.21
N PHE A 450 26.14 29.22 8.49
CA PHE A 450 25.37 28.11 7.91
C PHE A 450 25.08 26.98 8.89
N ARG A 451 25.90 26.85 9.95
CA ARG A 451 25.72 25.86 11.00
C ARG A 451 25.08 26.54 12.21
N ASP A 452 23.75 26.48 12.26
CA ASP A 452 22.95 26.94 13.39
C ASP A 452 22.60 25.76 14.31
N PHE A 453 21.90 26.05 15.42
CA PHE A 453 21.46 25.03 16.37
C PHE A 453 20.63 23.90 15.71
N ILE A 454 19.89 24.21 14.65
CA ILE A 454 19.06 23.22 13.94
C ILE A 454 19.95 22.26 13.17
N GLU A 455 20.91 22.79 12.40
CA GLU A 455 21.88 21.99 11.65
C GLU A 455 22.74 21.10 12.56
N GLU A 456 23.13 21.58 13.74
CA GLU A 456 23.84 20.76 14.73
C GLU A 456 23.00 19.61 15.29
N ARG A 457 21.69 19.82 15.45
CA ARG A 457 20.80 18.81 16.05
C ARG A 457 20.22 17.81 15.06
N LEU A 458 20.15 18.13 13.76
CA LEU A 458 19.65 17.19 12.74
C LEU A 458 20.43 15.87 12.76
N GLU A 459 21.73 15.90 13.01
CA GLU A 459 22.62 14.73 13.07
C GLU A 459 22.67 14.05 14.45
N SER A 460 21.83 14.46 15.41
CA SER A 460 21.93 13.98 16.79
C SER A 460 21.14 12.68 17.06
N ASP A 461 21.71 11.79 17.87
CA ASP A 461 21.09 10.53 18.32
C ASP A 461 19.66 10.69 18.90
N PRO A 462 19.36 11.71 19.74
CA PRO A 462 18.02 11.88 20.28
C PRO A 462 16.96 12.12 19.20
N VAL A 463 17.30 12.90 18.17
CA VAL A 463 16.39 13.15 17.04
C VAL A 463 16.20 11.86 16.26
N ALA A 464 17.27 11.15 15.94
CA ALA A 464 17.20 9.87 15.23
C ALA A 464 16.30 8.85 15.93
N ARG A 465 16.37 8.74 17.26
CA ARG A 465 15.49 7.87 18.07
C ARG A 465 14.04 8.33 18.01
N LYS A 466 13.79 9.63 18.12
CA LYS A 466 12.45 10.19 18.05
C LYS A 466 11.79 9.92 16.70
N ILE A 467 12.51 10.07 15.59
CA ILE A 467 11.99 9.73 14.26
C ILE A 467 11.65 8.25 14.16
N LEU A 468 12.51 7.36 14.67
CA LEU A 468 12.23 5.93 14.69
C LEU A 468 10.97 5.58 15.50
N GLU A 469 10.73 6.25 16.63
CA GLU A 469 9.51 6.10 17.41
C GLU A 469 8.26 6.58 16.66
N MET A 470 8.36 7.72 15.96
CA MET A 470 7.29 8.23 15.11
C MET A 470 6.95 7.26 13.96
N GLU A 471 7.96 6.71 13.28
CA GLU A 471 7.77 5.72 12.22
C GLU A 471 7.14 4.42 12.74
N LYS A 472 7.59 3.93 13.90
CA LYS A 472 7.00 2.75 14.56
C LYS A 472 5.54 3.00 14.94
N THR A 473 5.23 4.20 15.45
CA THR A 473 3.85 4.58 15.79
C THR A 473 2.98 4.63 14.54
N ALA A 474 3.43 5.32 13.50
CA ALA A 474 2.71 5.42 12.24
C ALA A 474 2.45 4.04 11.62
N LYS A 475 3.48 3.18 11.59
CA LYS A 475 3.35 1.81 11.12
C LYS A 475 2.35 1.01 11.95
N ARG A 476 2.40 1.12 13.29
CA ARG A 476 1.48 0.40 14.17
C ARG A 476 0.02 0.81 13.95
N GLU A 477 -0.27 2.10 13.83
CA GLU A 477 -1.65 2.56 13.62
C GLU A 477 -2.19 2.13 12.24
N LEU A 478 -1.39 2.23 11.18
CA LEU A 478 -1.74 1.72 9.85
C LEU A 478 -1.93 0.20 9.85
N ASP A 479 -1.00 -0.54 10.48
CA ASP A 479 -1.08 -1.99 10.62
C ASP A 479 -2.36 -2.37 11.37
N ASN A 480 -2.72 -1.69 12.46
CA ASN A 480 -3.96 -1.95 13.21
C ASN A 480 -5.21 -1.84 12.32
N GLN A 481 -5.29 -0.79 11.50
CA GLN A 481 -6.42 -0.58 10.59
C GLN A 481 -6.47 -1.66 9.49
N ALA A 482 -5.32 -2.02 8.91
CA ALA A 482 -5.24 -3.11 7.95
C ALA A 482 -5.59 -4.47 8.57
N LEU A 483 -5.18 -4.70 9.83
CA LEU A 483 -5.45 -5.89 10.60
C LEU A 483 -6.95 -6.06 10.94
N GLU A 484 -7.72 -4.97 11.06
CA GLU A 484 -9.18 -5.04 11.15
C GLU A 484 -9.76 -5.62 9.85
N GLN A 485 -9.34 -5.13 8.69
CA GLN A 485 -9.81 -5.65 7.39
C GLN A 485 -9.52 -7.13 7.23
N ILE A 486 -8.33 -7.56 7.67
CA ILE A 486 -7.91 -8.97 7.63
C ILE A 486 -8.80 -9.85 8.51
N LEU A 487 -9.08 -9.45 9.75
CA LEU A 487 -9.87 -10.28 10.66
C LEU A 487 -11.34 -10.35 10.24
N THR A 488 -11.92 -9.23 9.80
CA THR A 488 -13.29 -9.22 9.28
C THR A 488 -13.39 -10.01 7.97
N GLY A 489 -12.41 -9.87 7.07
CA GLY A 489 -12.30 -10.68 5.85
C GLY A 489 -12.18 -12.17 6.15
N HIS A 490 -11.42 -12.55 7.18
CA HIS A 490 -11.31 -13.96 7.60
C HIS A 490 -12.64 -14.49 8.16
N MET A 491 -13.35 -13.72 8.98
CA MET A 491 -14.70 -14.09 9.46
C MET A 491 -15.66 -14.34 8.28
N MET A 492 -15.68 -13.42 7.29
CA MET A 492 -16.50 -13.58 6.09
C MET A 492 -16.13 -14.83 5.31
N ALA A 493 -14.83 -15.05 5.10
CA ALA A 493 -14.34 -16.21 4.37
C ALA A 493 -14.73 -17.51 5.09
N VAL A 494 -14.42 -17.66 6.38
CA VAL A 494 -14.67 -18.91 7.12
C VAL A 494 -16.17 -19.17 7.31
N CYS A 495 -16.97 -18.16 7.66
CA CYS A 495 -18.42 -18.32 7.78
C CYS A 495 -19.06 -18.67 6.43
N GLY A 496 -18.63 -18.01 5.34
CA GLY A 496 -19.10 -18.33 3.99
C GLY A 496 -18.76 -19.78 3.58
N GLU A 497 -17.57 -20.26 3.94
CA GLU A 497 -17.15 -21.65 3.70
C GLU A 497 -17.97 -22.67 4.48
N ALA A 498 -18.34 -22.31 5.71
CA ALA A 498 -19.24 -23.09 6.54
C ALA A 498 -20.70 -22.98 6.06
N GLY A 499 -21.01 -22.17 5.05
CA GLY A 499 -22.37 -21.93 4.56
C GLY A 499 -23.22 -21.06 5.50
N GLN A 500 -22.59 -20.36 6.45
CA GLN A 500 -23.23 -19.51 7.46
C GLN A 500 -23.18 -18.04 7.07
N ILE A 501 -23.93 -17.19 7.78
CA ILE A 501 -24.03 -15.76 7.46
C ILE A 501 -23.27 -14.97 8.52
N PHE A 502 -22.27 -14.19 8.09
CA PHE A 502 -21.63 -13.19 8.95
C PHE A 502 -22.07 -11.79 8.52
N ARG A 503 -22.41 -10.94 9.50
CA ARG A 503 -22.71 -9.52 9.28
C ARG A 503 -21.90 -8.67 10.23
N GLU A 504 -21.22 -7.67 9.69
CA GLU A 504 -20.59 -6.63 10.49
C GLU A 504 -21.68 -5.73 11.09
N LEU A 505 -21.55 -5.38 12.37
CA LEU A 505 -22.45 -4.47 13.05
C LEU A 505 -21.82 -3.08 13.10
N THR A 506 -22.65 -2.03 13.05
CA THR A 506 -22.16 -0.65 13.09
C THR A 506 -21.43 -0.39 14.41
N LYS A 507 -20.19 0.12 14.30
CA LYS A 507 -19.18 0.30 15.37
C LYS A 507 -19.53 1.34 16.43
N PHE A 508 -20.78 1.45 16.86
CA PHE A 508 -21.12 2.26 18.04
C PHE A 508 -20.77 1.48 19.31
N ASP A 509 -19.50 1.59 19.71
CA ASP A 509 -18.89 1.58 21.06
C ASP A 509 -19.32 0.57 22.16
N TYR A 510 -20.15 -0.43 21.87
CA TYR A 510 -20.59 -1.40 22.89
C TYR A 510 -19.77 -2.70 22.94
N GLY A 511 -18.76 -2.87 22.09
CA GLY A 511 -17.88 -4.04 22.15
C GLY A 511 -18.45 -5.32 21.53
N ILE A 512 -19.25 -5.19 20.47
CA ILE A 512 -19.60 -6.26 19.54
C ILE A 512 -19.36 -5.70 18.14
N ASP A 513 -18.60 -6.44 17.32
CA ASP A 513 -18.23 -5.98 15.98
C ASP A 513 -19.02 -6.72 14.89
N GLY A 514 -19.64 -7.86 15.21
CA GLY A 514 -20.43 -8.61 14.23
C GLY A 514 -21.32 -9.68 14.83
N GLU A 515 -22.15 -10.26 13.98
CA GLU A 515 -22.99 -11.41 14.27
C GLU A 515 -22.75 -12.54 13.26
N VAL A 516 -22.80 -13.77 13.75
CA VAL A 516 -22.85 -14.98 12.91
C VAL A 516 -24.22 -15.60 13.08
N GLU A 517 -25.05 -15.53 12.04
CA GLU A 517 -26.32 -16.23 11.96
C GLU A 517 -26.15 -17.60 11.30
N PHE A 518 -26.65 -18.63 11.97
CA PHE A 518 -26.56 -19.99 11.49
C PHE A 518 -27.73 -20.35 10.58
N LYS A 519 -27.45 -21.07 9.51
CA LYS A 519 -28.44 -21.65 8.61
C LYS A 519 -28.81 -23.07 9.04
N ASP A 520 -30.07 -23.43 8.81
CA ASP A 520 -30.58 -24.78 9.03
C ASP A 520 -29.98 -25.80 8.02
N ASN A 521 -30.42 -27.06 8.08
CA ASN A 521 -29.93 -28.10 7.17
C ASN A 521 -30.40 -27.91 5.73
N GLU A 522 -31.44 -27.10 5.52
CA GLU A 522 -31.95 -26.71 4.21
C GLU A 522 -31.28 -25.45 3.67
N GLY A 523 -30.32 -24.87 4.40
CA GLY A 523 -29.59 -23.67 4.00
C GLY A 523 -30.40 -22.37 4.16
N ARG A 524 -31.46 -22.36 4.96
CA ARG A 524 -32.26 -21.17 5.27
C ARG A 524 -31.76 -20.53 6.55
N ALA A 525 -31.84 -19.19 6.61
CA ALA A 525 -31.51 -18.43 7.81
C ALA A 525 -32.41 -18.85 8.99
N SER A 526 -31.83 -19.31 10.10
CA SER A 526 -32.60 -19.87 11.22
C SER A 526 -33.03 -18.82 12.27
N GLY A 527 -32.51 -17.59 12.19
CA GLY A 527 -32.61 -16.58 13.26
C GLY A 527 -31.75 -16.87 14.49
N ARG A 528 -31.12 -18.04 14.60
CA ARG A 528 -30.22 -18.41 15.70
C ARG A 528 -28.82 -17.89 15.38
N LYS A 529 -28.23 -17.15 16.32
CA LYS A 529 -26.96 -16.44 16.10
C LYS A 529 -26.07 -16.40 17.33
N ILE A 530 -24.81 -16.04 17.10
CA ILE A 530 -23.86 -15.60 18.11
C ILE A 530 -23.37 -14.19 17.77
N TYR A 531 -22.86 -13.50 18.77
CA TYR A 531 -22.12 -12.25 18.58
C TYR A 531 -20.62 -12.50 18.63
N VAL A 532 -19.86 -11.67 17.92
CA VAL A 532 -18.41 -11.70 17.92
C VAL A 532 -17.83 -10.33 18.25
N GLN A 533 -16.81 -10.32 19.09
CA GLN A 533 -15.89 -9.20 19.26
C GLN A 533 -14.56 -9.60 18.61
N LEU A 534 -14.14 -8.81 17.64
CA LEU A 534 -12.90 -8.96 16.89
C LEU A 534 -11.80 -8.12 17.55
N LYS A 535 -10.62 -8.71 17.72
CA LYS A 535 -9.39 -8.04 18.18
C LYS A 535 -8.21 -8.52 17.35
N SER A 536 -7.48 -7.59 16.75
CA SER A 536 -6.32 -7.92 15.92
C SER A 536 -5.05 -7.27 16.45
N GLY A 537 -4.02 -8.07 16.73
CA GLY A 537 -2.71 -7.58 17.15
C GLY A 537 -2.19 -8.28 18.40
N ASN A 538 -0.87 -8.41 18.49
CA ASN A 538 -0.21 -9.15 19.56
C ASN A 538 -0.35 -8.48 20.95
N SER A 539 -0.67 -7.19 21.00
CA SER A 539 -0.84 -6.45 22.26
C SER A 539 -2.08 -6.84 23.08
N TYR A 540 -3.03 -7.58 22.50
CA TYR A 540 -4.27 -7.96 23.19
C TYR A 540 -4.11 -9.15 24.14
N LEU A 541 -3.07 -9.97 23.94
CA LEU A 541 -2.78 -11.12 24.78
C LEU A 541 -1.39 -11.00 25.36
N ARG A 542 -1.27 -11.22 26.67
CA ARG A 542 0.03 -11.37 27.34
C ARG A 542 0.12 -12.71 28.03
N THR A 543 1.34 -13.25 28.13
CA THR A 543 1.62 -14.42 28.94
C THR A 543 1.74 -14.01 30.41
N ARG A 544 0.93 -14.62 31.27
CA ARG A 544 0.98 -14.38 32.72
C ARG A 544 2.12 -15.19 33.35
N GLY A 545 3.06 -14.50 33.99
CA GLY A 545 4.30 -15.12 34.49
C GLY A 545 4.13 -16.19 35.57
N GLY A 546 3.00 -16.23 36.30
CA GLY A 546 2.79 -17.21 37.36
C GLY A 546 2.43 -18.62 36.87
N ASP A 547 1.73 -18.73 35.74
CA ASP A 547 1.20 -20.00 35.23
C ASP A 547 1.35 -20.19 33.71
N GLY A 548 2.01 -19.25 33.03
CA GLY A 548 2.27 -19.30 31.59
C GLY A 548 1.02 -19.16 30.71
N ARG A 549 -0.15 -18.85 31.28
CA ARG A 549 -1.40 -18.74 30.52
C ARG A 549 -1.48 -17.43 29.76
N GLU A 550 -2.13 -17.46 28.60
CA GLU A 550 -2.47 -16.25 27.85
C GLU A 550 -3.65 -15.55 28.49
N VAL A 551 -3.53 -14.24 28.67
CA VAL A 551 -4.52 -13.41 29.34
C VAL A 551 -4.87 -12.22 28.45
N PHE A 552 -6.17 -12.00 28.29
CA PHE A 552 -6.75 -10.79 27.74
C PHE A 552 -7.14 -9.85 28.90
N ASP A 553 -6.50 -8.69 28.99
CA ASP A 553 -6.84 -7.68 29.98
C ASP A 553 -7.93 -6.76 29.43
N VAL A 554 -9.11 -6.81 30.04
CA VAL A 554 -10.21 -5.93 29.66
C VAL A 554 -9.94 -4.52 30.17
N LYS A 555 -9.78 -3.55 29.26
CA LYS A 555 -9.52 -2.14 29.61
C LYS A 555 -10.70 -1.49 30.34
N ASN A 556 -11.94 -1.84 29.96
CA ASN A 556 -13.17 -1.29 30.52
C ASN A 556 -14.06 -2.41 31.06
N GLU A 557 -14.26 -2.45 32.39
CA GLU A 557 -15.07 -3.48 33.06
C GLU A 557 -16.50 -3.59 32.51
N ARG A 558 -17.04 -2.50 31.96
CA ARG A 558 -18.38 -2.50 31.34
C ARG A 558 -18.51 -3.54 30.24
N HIS A 559 -17.43 -3.87 29.53
CA HIS A 559 -17.47 -4.91 28.50
C HIS A 559 -17.71 -6.30 29.08
N LEU A 560 -17.22 -6.59 30.29
CA LEU A 560 -17.44 -7.89 30.94
C LEU A 560 -18.92 -8.10 31.25
N GLU A 561 -19.56 -7.09 31.85
CA GLU A 561 -20.99 -7.13 32.15
C GLU A 561 -21.79 -7.19 30.84
N TYR A 562 -21.45 -6.33 29.88
CA TYR A 562 -22.13 -6.26 28.59
C TYR A 562 -22.07 -7.57 27.80
N TRP A 563 -20.90 -8.24 27.73
CA TRP A 563 -20.76 -9.55 27.06
C TRP A 563 -21.49 -10.67 27.81
N GLY A 564 -21.54 -10.60 29.14
CA GLY A 564 -22.25 -11.57 29.97
C GLY A 564 -23.78 -11.44 29.89
N SER A 565 -24.28 -10.22 29.66
CA SER A 565 -25.72 -9.89 29.62
C SER A 565 -26.37 -10.04 28.24
N GLN A 566 -25.59 -10.32 27.19
CA GLN A 566 -26.17 -10.49 25.85
C GLN A 566 -27.17 -11.65 25.79
N PRO A 567 -28.23 -11.53 24.97
CA PRO A 567 -29.25 -12.58 24.82
C PRO A 567 -28.73 -13.82 24.08
N VAL A 568 -27.58 -13.71 23.43
CA VAL A 568 -26.87 -14.79 22.75
C VAL A 568 -25.42 -14.84 23.22
N ASP A 569 -24.77 -15.97 23.01
CA ASP A 569 -23.34 -16.11 23.35
C ASP A 569 -22.49 -15.14 22.52
N VAL A 570 -21.54 -14.50 23.20
CA VAL A 570 -20.50 -13.67 22.61
C VAL A 570 -19.22 -14.49 22.52
N TYR A 571 -18.58 -14.43 21.37
CA TYR A 571 -17.25 -15.00 21.12
C TYR A 571 -16.21 -13.88 21.03
N LEU A 572 -15.12 -14.03 21.77
CA LEU A 572 -13.95 -13.17 21.62
C LEU A 572 -13.03 -13.81 20.59
N VAL A 573 -12.83 -13.14 19.46
CA VAL A 573 -11.99 -13.57 18.35
C VAL A 573 -10.71 -12.73 18.35
N ILE A 574 -9.56 -13.39 18.43
CA ILE A 574 -8.25 -12.75 18.49
C ILE A 574 -7.37 -13.24 17.36
N ARG A 575 -6.84 -12.31 16.57
CA ARG A 575 -5.76 -12.55 15.61
C ARG A 575 -4.42 -12.14 16.21
N GLN A 576 -3.47 -13.07 16.25
CA GLN A 576 -2.07 -12.81 16.58
C GLN A 576 -1.21 -12.95 15.32
N THR A 577 -0.27 -12.04 15.09
CA THR A 577 0.75 -12.17 14.04
C THR A 577 1.91 -13.02 14.52
N GLY A 578 2.43 -13.90 13.66
CA GLY A 578 3.54 -14.78 13.99
C GLY A 578 4.90 -14.08 13.93
N GLU A 579 5.27 -13.29 14.92
CA GLU A 579 6.68 -13.07 15.27
C GLU A 579 6.85 -12.98 16.80
N GLU A 580 7.95 -13.57 17.30
CA GLU A 580 8.34 -13.86 18.71
C GLU A 580 7.90 -15.21 19.34
N ARG A 581 7.77 -16.28 18.55
CA ARG A 581 7.98 -17.65 19.10
C ARG A 581 9.22 -18.27 18.47
N MET A 582 10.36 -18.10 19.15
CA MET A 582 11.62 -18.83 18.95
C MET A 582 12.17 -18.90 17.52
N GLY A 583 12.75 -17.81 17.02
CA GLY A 583 13.88 -17.83 16.05
C GLY A 583 13.70 -18.57 14.70
N VAL A 584 12.52 -19.10 14.41
CA VAL A 584 12.18 -19.77 13.14
C VAL A 584 11.22 -18.86 12.42
N ARG A 585 11.64 -18.38 11.23
CA ARG A 585 10.78 -17.65 10.30
C ARG A 585 9.58 -18.54 9.91
N GLY A 586 8.46 -18.32 10.58
CA GLY A 586 7.15 -18.83 10.17
C GLY A 586 6.52 -17.91 9.14
N SER A 587 5.55 -18.43 8.38
CA SER A 587 4.73 -17.66 7.44
C SER A 587 4.09 -16.44 8.12
N ASP A 588 3.90 -15.34 7.36
CA ASP A 588 3.11 -14.15 7.76
C ASP A 588 1.63 -14.47 8.14
N GLU A 589 1.23 -15.75 8.09
CA GLU A 589 -0.07 -16.27 8.47
C GLU A 589 -0.22 -16.21 10.00
N GLY A 590 -0.73 -15.08 10.48
CA GLY A 590 -1.15 -14.93 11.86
C GLY A 590 -2.20 -15.98 12.27
N THR A 591 -2.13 -16.47 13.51
CA THR A 591 -3.13 -17.40 14.05
C THR A 591 -4.38 -16.66 14.50
N ILE A 592 -5.56 -17.13 14.08
CA ILE A 592 -6.85 -16.59 14.51
C ILE A 592 -7.53 -17.62 15.40
N ARG A 593 -7.77 -17.24 16.65
CA ARG A 593 -8.41 -18.07 17.67
C ARG A 593 -9.66 -17.40 18.22
N TRP A 594 -10.61 -18.19 18.67
CA TRP A 594 -11.82 -17.67 19.31
C TRP A 594 -12.19 -18.47 20.55
N MET A 595 -12.91 -17.85 21.47
CA MET A 595 -13.49 -18.52 22.63
C MET A 595 -14.87 -17.95 22.96
N ASN A 596 -15.75 -18.78 23.51
CA ASN A 596 -17.04 -18.34 24.04
C ASN A 596 -16.81 -17.56 25.35
N VAL A 597 -16.76 -16.24 25.25
CA VAL A 597 -16.47 -15.37 26.40
C VAL A 597 -17.66 -15.30 27.35
N THR A 598 -18.89 -15.35 26.85
CA THR A 598 -20.10 -15.35 27.69
C THR A 598 -20.11 -16.53 28.65
N ARG A 599 -19.84 -17.74 28.16
CA ARG A 599 -19.77 -18.95 28.98
C ARG A 599 -18.62 -18.90 29.97
N TYR A 600 -17.43 -18.47 29.54
CA TYR A 600 -16.28 -18.27 30.42
C TYR A 600 -16.61 -17.33 31.59
N LEU A 601 -17.24 -16.18 31.31
CA LEU A 601 -17.62 -15.20 32.33
C LEU A 601 -18.68 -15.72 33.30
N LYS A 602 -19.59 -16.58 32.83
CA LYS A 602 -20.60 -17.25 33.68
C LYS A 602 -19.98 -18.33 34.58
N GLU A 603 -18.98 -19.07 34.11
CA GLU A 603 -18.36 -20.18 34.84
C GLU A 603 -17.19 -19.76 35.74
N ARG A 604 -16.50 -18.65 35.45
CA ARG A 604 -15.34 -18.20 36.23
C ARG A 604 -15.69 -17.93 37.70
N LYS A 605 -14.79 -18.28 38.61
CA LYS A 605 -14.95 -18.07 40.06
C LYS A 605 -14.65 -16.63 40.49
N ASP A 606 -13.73 -15.96 39.79
CA ASP A 606 -13.23 -14.61 40.05
C ASP A 606 -14.08 -13.55 39.31
N LYS A 607 -15.31 -13.32 39.78
CA LYS A 607 -16.26 -12.42 39.10
C LYS A 607 -15.79 -10.97 38.96
N GLU A 608 -14.94 -10.50 39.87
CA GLU A 608 -14.40 -9.12 39.87
C GLU A 608 -13.15 -8.94 39.01
N SER A 609 -12.56 -10.03 38.51
CA SER A 609 -11.32 -9.95 37.74
C SER A 609 -11.52 -9.31 36.36
N ARG A 610 -10.64 -8.37 36.00
CA ARG A 610 -10.53 -7.81 34.64
C ARG A 610 -9.81 -8.73 33.66
N GLN A 611 -9.27 -9.85 34.14
CA GLN A 611 -8.48 -10.78 33.35
C GLN A 611 -9.34 -11.92 32.82
N ILE A 612 -9.28 -12.14 31.52
CA ILE A 612 -9.85 -13.33 30.86
C ILE A 612 -8.68 -14.23 30.52
N ILE A 613 -8.67 -15.45 31.06
CA ILE A 613 -7.75 -16.50 30.60
C ILE A 613 -8.22 -16.89 29.21
N PHE A 614 -7.43 -16.57 28.20
CA PHE A 614 -7.79 -16.82 26.82
C PHE A 614 -7.30 -18.21 26.42
N ASP A 615 -8.22 -19.16 26.40
CA ASP A 615 -8.01 -20.54 25.93
C ASP A 615 -8.87 -20.77 24.69
N GLY A 616 -8.53 -20.04 23.62
CA GLY A 616 -9.26 -20.08 22.36
C GLY A 616 -8.81 -21.19 21.44
N GLU A 617 -9.75 -21.79 20.73
CA GLU A 617 -9.50 -22.74 19.64
C GLU A 617 -9.32 -22.02 18.30
N ASN A 618 -8.71 -22.67 17.30
CA ASN A 618 -8.55 -22.07 15.98
C ASN A 618 -9.90 -21.80 15.31
N LEU A 619 -10.06 -20.61 14.75
CA LEU A 619 -11.24 -20.28 13.95
C LEU A 619 -11.09 -20.91 12.57
N THR A 620 -11.91 -21.92 12.29
CA THR A 620 -11.91 -22.70 11.05
C THR A 620 -13.35 -23.00 10.64
N ARG A 621 -13.54 -23.50 9.43
CA ARG A 621 -14.86 -23.95 8.96
C ARG A 621 -15.45 -24.99 9.93
N GLU A 622 -14.63 -25.94 10.35
CA GLU A 622 -15.04 -27.04 11.22
C GLU A 622 -15.49 -26.53 12.60
N THR A 623 -14.75 -25.60 13.21
CA THR A 623 -15.14 -25.04 14.52
C THR A 623 -16.38 -24.17 14.43
N VAL A 624 -16.60 -23.43 13.33
CA VAL A 624 -17.87 -22.72 13.09
C VAL A 624 -19.05 -23.69 12.98
N LEU A 625 -18.89 -24.81 12.25
CA LEU A 625 -19.94 -25.83 12.12
C LEU A 625 -20.24 -26.53 13.46
N GLN A 626 -19.23 -26.78 14.29
CA GLN A 626 -19.45 -27.33 15.64
C GLN A 626 -20.28 -26.38 16.52
N VAL A 627 -20.05 -25.07 16.43
CA VAL A 627 -20.85 -24.08 17.15
C VAL A 627 -22.27 -24.03 16.61
N ARG A 628 -22.44 -24.06 15.28
CA ARG A 628 -23.77 -24.19 14.64
C ARG A 628 -24.53 -25.38 15.21
N ASP A 629 -23.93 -26.57 15.17
CA ASP A 629 -24.60 -27.80 15.56
C ASP A 629 -24.97 -27.80 17.05
N ARG A 630 -24.16 -27.15 17.90
CA ARG A 630 -24.49 -26.92 19.31
C ARG A 630 -25.68 -25.97 19.48
N ILE A 631 -25.69 -24.86 18.74
CA ILE A 631 -26.74 -23.82 18.83
C ILE A 631 -28.07 -24.31 18.25
N LEU A 632 -28.04 -25.08 17.17
CA LEU A 632 -29.23 -25.63 16.51
C LEU A 632 -29.69 -26.95 17.15
N GLY A 633 -28.76 -27.79 17.60
CA GLY A 633 -29.03 -29.10 18.23
C GLY A 633 -29.54 -29.01 19.68
N GLY A 634 -29.45 -27.84 20.32
CA GLY A 634 -30.09 -27.58 21.62
C GLY A 634 -31.61 -27.35 21.56
N ALA A 635 -32.26 -27.65 20.43
CA ALA A 635 -33.70 -27.55 20.21
C ALA A 635 -34.35 -28.94 20.04
N GLY A 636 -33.96 -29.89 20.90
CA GLY A 636 -34.59 -31.21 21.05
C GLY A 636 -35.38 -31.29 22.34
#